data_AF-A0A950VXW0-F1
#
_entry.id   AF-A0A950VXW0-F1
#
_cell.length_a   1.000
_cell.length_b   1.000
_cell.length_c   1.000
_cell.angle_alpha   90.00
_cell.angle_beta   90.00
_cell.angle_gamma   90.00
#
_symmetry.space_group_name_H-M   'P 1'
#
loop_
_entity.id
_entity.type
_entity.pdbx_description
1 polymer ?
#
loop_
_entity_poly.entity_id
_entity_poly.type
_entity_poly.pdbx_seq_one_letter_code
_entity_poly.pdbx_strand_id
1 'polypeptide(L)'
;NVILAMGTQGNPRKLGVPGEDLPHVLYRLVDPAEHRDQDLLVVGAGDSALEIAIALSDENRVGLIVRGTEITRANEVLTKDVLSRQATGQLTIYFSASVKEVYPGYADLTVRGDVTRVAAELIFLKLGADAPRKFFESIGITFSGTGKDSRPILSDVHESSVPGLYLIGAASGRDLIKLGMNQGYEVIEHLMGREVEPADEAVLKERLPYWEGTVRERIAMLRKRAPLLAAADEQQLRETFLSARVREYRDGEIIIRQNDYTNDFLIIASGRVELWKKPEKSDAEVKLVDLTAGNFFGEMSLISGRRRTATARAVGDTRIIEIPRKAILKLLGAAPRARALVDQAFLLRAFGGYLFPGIPEAQLGQLVELSVVNNLPKDAVVFREGEPADAFYLIRNGMVKITKTSGEKEVVLSYLVAGNFFGEAALFSDADRTATVTTIFPSDLIKLSKRDFNNFLGAHPDLRQAPLQKLEERRIASLIADATPGSGNILNDLIREEVVMGTQTLIIDEHKCIRCGNCIAGCEGVHHDGQARLSLTGIKFYNLLAPNSCWQCENPMCMLDCPPDAIVRDPRGEVYIKSNCIGCGNCERNCPYDNIFMVHKEPKRSIFSWVASLLGKGHKNDVEQTVAVKCDLCRGISGGPACVRSCPTGAAIRLTPEEYRSTLEELVITHGER
;
A
#
# COMPACT_ATOMS: atom_id res chain seq x y z
N ASN A 1 -37.22 7.00 29.35
CA ASN A 1 -36.37 6.68 28.19
C ASN A 1 -36.22 7.92 27.32
N VAL A 2 -34.99 8.28 26.97
CA VAL A 2 -34.62 9.38 26.08
C VAL A 2 -33.78 8.79 24.96
N ILE A 3 -34.11 9.11 23.70
CA ILE A 3 -33.31 8.70 22.53
C ILE A 3 -32.61 9.93 21.96
N LEU A 4 -31.29 9.91 21.98
CA LEU A 4 -30.43 10.96 21.47
C LEU A 4 -29.95 10.58 20.07
N ALA A 5 -30.59 11.13 19.05
CA ALA A 5 -30.20 10.95 17.65
C ALA A 5 -29.29 12.08 17.19
N MET A 6 -27.98 11.83 17.13
CA MET A 6 -27.00 12.90 16.90
C MET A 6 -25.98 12.57 15.80
N GLY A 7 -25.76 13.55 14.93
CA GLY A 7 -24.63 13.59 14.01
C GLY A 7 -23.38 14.22 14.64
N THR A 8 -22.26 14.20 13.91
CA THR A 8 -21.00 14.82 14.33
C THR A 8 -20.73 16.16 13.62
N GLN A 9 -21.49 16.52 12.59
CA GLN A 9 -21.20 17.65 11.70
C GLN A 9 -21.10 19.02 12.38
N GLY A 10 -21.67 19.20 13.58
CA GLY A 10 -21.57 20.46 14.35
C GLY A 10 -20.18 20.74 14.93
N ASN A 11 -19.24 19.80 14.86
CA ASN A 11 -17.89 19.93 15.40
C ASN A 11 -16.84 19.45 14.38
N PRO A 12 -16.66 20.18 13.27
CA PRO A 12 -15.78 19.76 12.19
C PRO A 12 -14.32 19.81 12.62
N ARG A 13 -13.50 18.91 12.08
CA ARG A 13 -12.05 18.91 12.30
C ARG A 13 -11.44 20.12 11.60
N LYS A 14 -10.57 20.82 12.33
CA LYS A 14 -9.81 21.97 11.83
C LYS A 14 -8.56 21.56 11.06
N LEU A 15 -8.07 22.44 10.17
CA LEU A 15 -6.79 22.25 9.50
C LEU A 15 -5.63 22.46 10.50
N GLY A 16 -5.78 23.42 11.41
CA GLY A 16 -4.75 23.82 12.36
C GLY A 16 -3.59 24.57 11.71
N VAL A 17 -3.85 25.31 10.64
CA VAL A 17 -2.84 26.07 9.88
C VAL A 17 -3.19 27.56 9.83
N PRO A 18 -2.21 28.46 9.63
CA PRO A 18 -2.51 29.88 9.49
C PRO A 18 -3.44 30.14 8.30
N GLY A 19 -4.39 31.06 8.50
CA GLY A 19 -5.40 31.41 7.50
C GLY A 19 -6.61 30.48 7.42
N GLU A 20 -6.72 29.43 8.25
CA GLU A 20 -7.87 28.51 8.19
C GLU A 20 -9.22 29.16 8.52
N ASP A 21 -9.24 30.27 9.28
CA ASP A 21 -10.45 30.99 9.65
C ASP A 21 -10.83 32.10 8.65
N LEU A 22 -10.17 32.16 7.48
CA LEU A 22 -10.50 33.15 6.43
C LEU A 22 -11.89 32.88 5.83
N PRO A 23 -12.65 33.93 5.40
CA PRO A 23 -14.05 33.79 5.00
C PRO A 23 -14.32 32.83 3.83
N HIS A 24 -13.34 32.63 2.96
CA HIS A 24 -13.43 31.73 1.80
C HIS A 24 -13.07 30.28 2.12
N VAL A 25 -12.81 29.96 3.40
CA VAL A 25 -12.61 28.60 3.89
C VAL A 25 -13.91 28.08 4.50
N LEU A 26 -14.55 27.13 3.81
CA LEU A 26 -15.91 26.66 4.11
C LEU A 26 -15.92 25.17 4.47
N TYR A 27 -16.82 24.79 5.38
CA TYR A 27 -17.02 23.38 5.75
C TYR A 27 -18.18 22.71 4.99
N ARG A 28 -19.03 23.51 4.33
CA ARG A 28 -20.25 23.05 3.67
C ARG A 28 -20.37 23.71 2.30
N LEU A 29 -20.69 22.89 1.30
CA LEU A 29 -21.21 23.34 0.03
C LEU A 29 -22.74 23.40 0.15
N VAL A 30 -23.33 24.54 -0.21
CA VAL A 30 -24.78 24.73 -0.17
C VAL A 30 -25.39 24.29 -1.49
N ASP A 31 -24.97 24.91 -2.59
CA ASP A 31 -25.39 24.57 -3.95
C ASP A 31 -24.17 24.61 -4.89
N PRO A 32 -23.79 23.50 -5.55
CA PRO A 32 -22.74 23.51 -6.57
C PRO A 32 -22.98 24.51 -7.70
N ALA A 33 -24.25 24.79 -8.06
CA ALA A 33 -24.59 25.63 -9.20
C ALA A 33 -24.27 27.13 -8.99
N GLU A 34 -24.04 27.54 -7.75
CA GLU A 34 -23.62 28.90 -7.38
C GLU A 34 -22.14 29.17 -7.68
N HIS A 35 -21.37 28.14 -8.05
CA HIS A 35 -19.93 28.22 -8.29
C HIS A 35 -19.61 27.94 -9.75
N ARG A 36 -19.05 28.94 -10.46
CA ARG A 36 -18.67 28.86 -11.88
C ARG A 36 -17.38 29.59 -12.15
N ASP A 37 -16.54 29.01 -12.99
CA ASP A 37 -15.26 29.56 -13.46
C ASP A 37 -14.24 29.90 -12.36
N GLN A 38 -14.37 29.30 -11.17
CA GLN A 38 -13.53 29.58 -10.00
C GLN A 38 -12.39 28.58 -9.83
N ASP A 39 -11.31 29.01 -9.15
CA ASP A 39 -10.27 28.12 -8.61
C ASP A 39 -10.66 27.63 -7.21
N LEU A 40 -11.03 26.35 -7.10
CA LEU A 40 -11.59 25.74 -5.89
C LEU A 40 -10.67 24.66 -5.33
N LEU A 41 -10.43 24.67 -4.02
CA LEU A 41 -9.76 23.55 -3.35
C LEU A 41 -10.75 22.75 -2.51
N VAL A 42 -10.62 21.43 -2.53
CA VAL A 42 -11.34 20.52 -1.64
C VAL A 42 -10.34 19.72 -0.84
N VAL A 43 -10.39 19.81 0.49
CA VAL A 43 -9.43 19.13 1.37
C VAL A 43 -10.09 17.94 2.05
N GLY A 44 -9.70 16.72 1.66
CA GLY A 44 -10.24 15.49 2.22
C GLY A 44 -10.20 14.30 1.25
N ALA A 45 -10.40 13.09 1.78
CA ALA A 45 -10.35 11.84 1.01
C ALA A 45 -11.50 10.87 1.35
N GLY A 46 -12.57 11.37 1.96
CA GLY A 46 -13.80 10.62 2.22
C GLY A 46 -14.90 10.96 1.21
N ASP A 47 -16.01 10.24 1.24
CA ASP A 47 -17.12 10.36 0.28
C ASP A 47 -17.54 11.80 0.03
N SER A 48 -17.83 12.57 1.08
CA SER A 48 -18.27 13.97 0.92
C SER A 48 -17.23 14.91 0.31
N ALA A 49 -15.93 14.60 0.41
CA ALA A 49 -14.89 15.37 -0.26
C ALA A 49 -14.92 15.09 -1.77
N LEU A 50 -15.04 13.80 -2.13
CA LEU A 50 -15.08 13.37 -3.51
C LEU A 50 -16.37 13.83 -4.21
N GLU A 51 -17.52 13.74 -3.55
CA GLU A 51 -18.80 14.24 -4.08
C GLU A 51 -18.74 15.73 -4.40
N ILE A 52 -18.17 16.55 -3.51
CA ILE A 52 -17.99 17.98 -3.75
C ILE A 52 -17.03 18.23 -4.91
N ALA A 53 -15.90 17.52 -4.94
CA ALA A 53 -14.94 17.67 -6.03
C ALA A 53 -15.56 17.30 -7.38
N ILE A 54 -16.32 16.20 -7.45
CA ILE A 54 -17.07 15.78 -8.65
C ILE A 54 -18.07 16.87 -9.05
N ALA A 55 -18.94 17.28 -8.11
CA ALA A 55 -20.03 18.22 -8.39
C ALA A 55 -19.54 19.58 -8.88
N LEU A 56 -18.37 20.03 -8.43
CA LEU A 56 -17.81 21.33 -8.82
C LEU A 56 -16.94 21.25 -10.09
N SER A 57 -16.42 20.07 -10.45
CA SER A 57 -15.42 19.93 -11.52
C SER A 57 -15.93 20.12 -12.95
N ASP A 58 -17.25 20.20 -13.17
CA ASP A 58 -17.81 20.42 -14.51
C ASP A 58 -17.75 21.88 -14.95
N GLU A 59 -17.80 22.84 -14.02
CA GLU A 59 -17.79 24.29 -14.31
C GLU A 59 -16.65 25.06 -13.62
N ASN A 60 -15.73 24.37 -12.92
CA ASN A 60 -14.68 25.01 -12.12
C ASN A 60 -13.31 24.31 -12.23
N ARG A 61 -12.25 25.02 -11.86
CA ARG A 61 -10.90 24.46 -11.72
C ARG A 61 -10.73 23.91 -10.30
N VAL A 62 -10.89 22.60 -10.15
CA VAL A 62 -10.94 21.95 -8.82
C VAL A 62 -9.63 21.24 -8.49
N GLY A 63 -9.04 21.57 -7.34
CA GLY A 63 -7.92 20.85 -6.71
C GLY A 63 -8.37 20.03 -5.50
N LEU A 64 -8.27 18.71 -5.56
CA LEU A 64 -8.57 17.79 -4.45
C LEU A 64 -7.28 17.44 -3.68
N ILE A 65 -7.22 17.74 -2.38
CA ILE A 65 -6.05 17.52 -1.52
C ILE A 65 -6.21 16.23 -0.71
N VAL A 66 -5.33 15.26 -0.94
CA VAL A 66 -5.31 13.95 -0.29
C VAL A 66 -3.99 13.76 0.46
N ARG A 67 -4.07 13.58 1.80
CA ARG A 67 -2.88 13.39 2.66
C ARG A 67 -2.13 12.08 2.38
N GLY A 68 -2.86 11.03 2.05
CA GLY A 68 -2.27 9.72 1.75
C GLY A 68 -1.72 9.64 0.33
N THR A 69 -1.04 8.53 0.02
CA THR A 69 -0.63 8.17 -1.35
C THR A 69 -1.77 7.59 -2.17
N GLU A 70 -2.91 7.24 -1.53
CA GLU A 70 -4.09 6.63 -2.15
C GLU A 70 -5.38 7.06 -1.40
N ILE A 71 -6.54 6.97 -2.06
CA ILE A 71 -7.86 7.23 -1.47
C ILE A 71 -8.39 5.94 -0.82
N THR A 72 -8.21 5.79 0.50
CA THR A 72 -8.62 4.56 1.22
C THR A 72 -10.01 4.64 1.86
N ARG A 73 -10.50 5.85 2.16
CA ARG A 73 -11.70 6.05 2.98
C ARG A 73 -13.00 6.09 2.18
N ALA A 74 -12.94 6.51 0.92
CA ALA A 74 -14.13 6.72 0.10
C ALA A 74 -14.65 5.43 -0.57
N ASN A 75 -15.91 5.46 -0.99
CA ASN A 75 -16.58 4.45 -1.80
C ASN A 75 -15.87 4.28 -3.15
N GLU A 76 -15.72 3.04 -3.59
CA GLU A 76 -15.03 2.70 -4.85
C GLU A 76 -15.66 3.36 -6.09
N VAL A 77 -16.98 3.59 -6.11
CA VAL A 77 -17.67 4.29 -7.21
C VAL A 77 -17.22 5.75 -7.28
N LEU A 78 -17.28 6.47 -6.15
CA LEU A 78 -16.82 7.85 -6.07
C LEU A 78 -15.33 7.96 -6.37
N THR A 79 -14.53 7.05 -5.79
CA THR A 79 -13.09 6.97 -6.06
C THR A 79 -12.83 6.85 -7.55
N LYS A 80 -13.51 5.94 -8.26
CA LYS A 80 -13.37 5.79 -9.72
C LYS A 80 -13.77 7.04 -10.50
N ASP A 81 -14.80 7.77 -10.06
CA ASP A 81 -15.29 8.97 -10.74
C ASP A 81 -14.33 10.17 -10.60
N VAL A 82 -13.92 10.56 -9.38
CA VAL A 82 -12.95 11.67 -9.21
C VAL A 82 -11.66 11.40 -9.95
N LEU A 83 -11.23 10.16 -9.91
CA LEU A 83 -10.06 9.71 -10.58
C LEU A 83 -10.28 9.85 -12.09
N SER A 84 -11.36 9.31 -12.65
CA SER A 84 -11.71 9.46 -14.08
C SER A 84 -11.68 10.91 -14.53
N ARG A 85 -12.23 11.83 -13.71
CA ARG A 85 -12.23 13.27 -13.93
C ARG A 85 -10.84 13.90 -13.88
N GLN A 86 -9.97 13.43 -12.98
CA GLN A 86 -8.56 13.83 -13.01
C GLN A 86 -7.92 13.46 -14.34
N ALA A 87 -8.20 12.24 -14.79
CA ALA A 87 -7.62 11.69 -15.98
C ALA A 87 -8.05 12.42 -17.27
N THR A 88 -9.27 12.95 -17.30
CA THR A 88 -9.80 13.80 -18.38
C THR A 88 -9.43 15.28 -18.20
N GLY A 89 -8.66 15.62 -17.16
CA GLY A 89 -8.25 17.00 -16.85
C GLY A 89 -9.35 17.88 -16.26
N GLN A 90 -10.50 17.31 -15.87
CA GLN A 90 -11.63 18.04 -15.27
C GLN A 90 -11.34 18.46 -13.82
N LEU A 91 -10.43 17.79 -13.12
CA LEU A 91 -9.94 18.20 -11.81
C LEU A 91 -8.48 17.77 -11.62
N THR A 92 -7.82 18.26 -10.57
CA THR A 92 -6.45 17.84 -10.20
C THR A 92 -6.47 17.24 -8.79
N ILE A 93 -5.89 16.06 -8.58
CA ILE A 93 -5.71 15.48 -7.24
C ILE A 93 -4.26 15.60 -6.82
N TYR A 94 -4.04 16.16 -5.64
CA TYR A 94 -2.74 16.27 -5.01
C TYR A 94 -2.63 15.16 -3.94
N PHE A 95 -1.90 14.09 -4.26
CA PHE A 95 -1.56 13.02 -3.31
C PHE A 95 -0.35 13.38 -2.45
N SER A 96 -0.26 12.76 -1.27
CA SER A 96 0.77 13.07 -0.28
C SER A 96 0.86 14.58 0.00
N ALA A 97 -0.32 15.22 0.05
CA ALA A 97 -0.45 16.66 0.09
C ALA A 97 -1.18 17.13 1.35
N SER A 98 -0.76 18.28 1.85
CA SER A 98 -1.42 18.97 2.96
C SER A 98 -1.37 20.48 2.72
N VAL A 99 -2.39 21.19 3.23
CA VAL A 99 -2.36 22.65 3.24
C VAL A 99 -1.35 23.09 4.29
N LYS A 100 -0.40 23.95 3.91
CA LYS A 100 0.59 24.55 4.81
C LYS A 100 0.07 25.87 5.38
N GLU A 101 -0.52 26.71 4.54
CA GLU A 101 -1.04 28.02 4.90
C GLU A 101 -2.06 28.50 3.87
N VAL A 102 -3.07 29.25 4.31
CA VAL A 102 -4.11 29.82 3.44
C VAL A 102 -4.01 31.34 3.42
N TYR A 103 -4.15 31.92 2.22
CA TYR A 103 -4.13 33.35 1.97
C TYR A 103 -5.41 33.77 1.21
N PRO A 104 -5.72 35.07 1.10
CA PRO A 104 -6.78 35.54 0.22
C PRO A 104 -6.51 35.14 -1.25
N GLY A 105 -7.34 34.25 -1.80
CA GLY A 105 -7.30 33.82 -3.21
C GLY A 105 -6.27 32.74 -3.58
N TYR A 106 -5.41 32.31 -2.65
CA TYR A 106 -4.44 31.24 -2.89
C TYR A 106 -4.07 30.49 -1.62
N ALA A 107 -3.48 29.30 -1.76
CA ALA A 107 -2.99 28.49 -0.65
C ALA A 107 -1.61 27.91 -0.98
N ASP A 108 -0.76 27.80 0.05
CA ASP A 108 0.48 27.05 -0.04
C ASP A 108 0.22 25.61 0.40
N LEU A 109 0.54 24.67 -0.48
CA LEU A 109 0.43 23.24 -0.24
C LEU A 109 1.82 22.65 -0.03
N THR A 110 1.97 21.74 0.91
CA THR A 110 3.11 20.83 0.94
C THR A 110 2.71 19.58 0.16
N VAL A 111 3.29 19.35 -1.03
CA VAL A 111 3.03 18.19 -1.89
C VAL A 111 4.30 17.36 -1.97
N ARG A 112 4.28 16.13 -1.44
CA ARG A 112 5.45 15.23 -1.41
C ARG A 112 6.71 15.82 -0.76
N GLY A 113 6.55 16.85 0.08
CA GLY A 113 7.64 17.53 0.80
C GLY A 113 7.96 18.92 0.26
N ASP A 114 7.59 19.21 -0.98
CA ASP A 114 7.82 20.50 -1.62
C ASP A 114 6.65 21.45 -1.41
N VAL A 115 6.95 22.75 -1.27
CA VAL A 115 5.92 23.78 -1.13
C VAL A 115 5.52 24.29 -2.51
N THR A 116 4.24 24.11 -2.85
CA THR A 116 3.63 24.56 -4.10
C THR A 116 2.48 25.50 -3.80
N ARG A 117 2.52 26.69 -4.40
CA ARG A 117 1.41 27.65 -4.33
C ARG A 117 0.37 27.34 -5.39
N VAL A 118 -0.90 27.35 -5.00
CA VAL A 118 -2.05 27.13 -5.91
C VAL A 118 -3.10 28.21 -5.72
N ALA A 119 -3.80 28.56 -6.80
CA ALA A 119 -4.98 29.41 -6.71
C ALA A 119 -6.08 28.70 -5.92
N ALA A 120 -6.77 29.46 -5.06
CA ALA A 120 -7.76 28.96 -4.13
C ALA A 120 -8.71 30.10 -3.74
N GLU A 121 -9.62 30.46 -4.64
CA GLU A 121 -10.65 31.45 -4.39
C GLU A 121 -11.61 31.00 -3.29
N LEU A 122 -11.86 29.69 -3.20
CA LEU A 122 -12.68 29.04 -2.18
C LEU A 122 -12.07 27.68 -1.80
N ILE A 123 -12.14 27.34 -0.52
CA ILE A 123 -11.58 26.10 0.02
C ILE A 123 -12.66 25.36 0.81
N PHE A 124 -12.98 24.14 0.41
CA PHE A 124 -13.91 23.26 1.12
C PHE A 124 -13.16 22.27 2.01
N LEU A 125 -13.33 22.38 3.33
CA LEU A 125 -12.75 21.48 4.32
C LEU A 125 -13.67 20.29 4.59
N LYS A 126 -13.24 19.09 4.16
CA LYS A 126 -13.91 17.81 4.38
C LYS A 126 -13.01 16.84 5.13
N LEU A 127 -12.56 17.28 6.30
CA LEU A 127 -11.63 16.57 7.18
C LEU A 127 -12.30 15.54 8.12
N GLY A 128 -13.64 15.49 8.10
CA GLY A 128 -14.46 14.78 9.08
C GLY A 128 -14.82 15.66 10.27
N ALA A 129 -15.51 15.07 11.25
CA ALA A 129 -15.97 15.78 12.43
C ALA A 129 -15.81 14.88 13.66
N ASP A 130 -15.65 15.51 14.83
CA ASP A 130 -15.46 14.81 16.09
C ASP A 130 -16.77 14.78 16.88
N ALA A 131 -17.07 13.65 17.51
CA ALA A 131 -18.22 13.56 18.41
C ALA A 131 -18.12 14.61 19.53
N PRO A 132 -19.24 15.18 20.00
CA PRO A 132 -19.25 16.21 21.04
C PRO A 132 -18.98 15.60 22.42
N ARG A 133 -17.77 15.08 22.62
CA ARG A 133 -17.36 14.29 23.79
C ARG A 133 -17.64 15.00 25.11
N LYS A 134 -17.29 16.29 25.21
CA LYS A 134 -17.52 17.10 26.43
C LYS A 134 -19.00 17.13 26.81
N PHE A 135 -19.90 17.21 25.83
CA PHE A 135 -21.34 17.18 26.08
C PHE A 135 -21.77 15.80 26.59
N PHE A 136 -21.33 14.73 25.95
CA PHE A 136 -21.62 13.36 26.39
C PHE A 136 -21.10 13.06 27.81
N GLU A 137 -19.87 13.47 28.13
CA GLU A 137 -19.30 13.34 29.47
C GLU A 137 -20.10 14.15 30.50
N SER A 138 -20.57 15.35 30.14
CA SER A 138 -21.37 16.21 31.04
C SER A 138 -22.73 15.61 31.42
N ILE A 139 -23.27 14.70 30.60
CA ILE A 139 -24.53 13.99 30.87
C ILE A 139 -24.30 12.56 31.40
N GLY A 140 -23.06 12.19 31.72
CA GLY A 140 -22.73 10.90 32.35
C GLY A 140 -22.40 9.76 31.38
N ILE A 141 -22.31 10.01 30.08
CA ILE A 141 -21.90 8.99 29.11
C ILE A 141 -20.40 8.74 29.25
N THR A 142 -20.04 7.47 29.42
CA THR A 142 -18.67 6.99 29.51
C THR A 142 -18.17 6.50 28.15
N PHE A 143 -16.85 6.47 28.00
CA PHE A 143 -16.17 6.14 26.74
C PHE A 143 -15.23 4.97 26.93
N SER A 144 -14.98 4.25 25.84
CA SER A 144 -14.03 3.12 25.82
C SER A 144 -12.56 3.52 26.06
N GLY A 145 -12.25 4.82 26.07
CA GLY A 145 -10.91 5.35 26.31
C GLY A 145 -10.83 6.88 26.41
N THR A 146 -9.60 7.40 26.46
CA THR A 146 -9.28 8.84 26.61
C THR A 146 -8.87 9.52 25.30
N GLY A 147 -8.58 8.77 24.23
CA GLY A 147 -8.19 9.30 22.93
C GLY A 147 -9.36 9.89 22.12
N LYS A 148 -9.04 10.66 21.07
CA LYS A 148 -10.05 11.30 20.18
C LYS A 148 -10.93 10.29 19.43
N ASP A 149 -10.43 9.09 19.17
CA ASP A 149 -11.18 8.02 18.51
C ASP A 149 -12.00 7.16 19.50
N SER A 150 -11.99 7.50 20.79
CA SER A 150 -12.77 6.76 21.79
C SER A 150 -14.25 6.96 21.54
N ARG A 151 -15.01 5.86 21.65
CA ARG A 151 -16.45 5.85 21.37
C ARG A 151 -17.25 5.78 22.67
N PRO A 152 -18.48 6.32 22.69
CA PRO A 152 -19.43 6.07 23.78
C PRO A 152 -19.58 4.56 24.02
N ILE A 153 -19.61 4.15 25.29
CA ILE A 153 -19.93 2.76 25.65
C ILE A 153 -21.44 2.61 25.53
N LEU A 154 -21.87 1.76 24.61
CA LEU A 154 -23.27 1.46 24.35
C LEU A 154 -23.54 -0.04 24.52
N SER A 155 -24.73 -0.39 24.98
CA SER A 155 -25.27 -1.74 24.92
C SER A 155 -25.58 -2.15 23.48
N ASP A 156 -25.94 -3.41 23.31
CA ASP A 156 -26.46 -4.01 22.08
C ASP A 156 -27.73 -3.32 21.55
N VAL A 157 -28.52 -2.74 22.45
CA VAL A 157 -29.73 -1.99 22.12
C VAL A 157 -29.48 -0.49 22.08
N HIS A 158 -28.23 -0.06 21.94
CA HIS A 158 -27.80 1.34 21.86
C HIS A 158 -28.05 2.17 23.13
N GLU A 159 -28.28 1.52 24.26
CA GLU A 159 -28.38 2.19 25.55
C GLU A 159 -26.98 2.60 26.02
N SER A 160 -26.83 3.85 26.43
CA SER A 160 -25.56 4.36 26.94
C SER A 160 -25.27 3.86 28.35
N SER A 161 -24.11 4.25 28.90
CA SER A 161 -23.82 4.01 30.33
C SER A 161 -24.75 4.72 31.30
N VAL A 162 -25.65 5.57 30.81
CA VAL A 162 -26.70 6.22 31.60
C VAL A 162 -28.00 5.45 31.37
N PRO A 163 -28.57 4.79 32.40
CA PRO A 163 -29.80 4.02 32.26
C PRO A 163 -30.95 4.86 31.70
N GLY A 164 -31.66 4.30 30.72
CA GLY A 164 -32.76 4.93 30.01
C GLY A 164 -32.36 5.99 28.98
N LEU A 165 -31.07 6.20 28.71
CA LEU A 165 -30.56 7.11 27.67
C LEU A 165 -29.94 6.30 26.53
N TYR A 166 -30.53 6.40 25.34
CA TYR A 166 -30.09 5.70 24.12
C TYR A 166 -29.39 6.67 23.17
N LEU A 167 -28.32 6.24 22.51
CA LEU A 167 -27.55 7.07 21.57
C LEU A 167 -27.48 6.40 20.19
N ILE A 168 -27.97 7.11 19.17
CA ILE A 168 -27.99 6.63 17.78
C ILE A 168 -27.40 7.66 16.81
N GLY A 169 -27.01 7.22 15.61
CA GLY A 169 -26.45 8.08 14.56
C GLY A 169 -24.92 8.17 14.58
N ALA A 170 -24.36 9.11 13.82
CA ALA A 170 -22.91 9.23 13.62
C ALA A 170 -22.13 9.43 14.93
N ALA A 171 -22.72 10.14 15.90
CA ALA A 171 -22.09 10.34 17.20
C ALA A 171 -21.97 9.05 18.04
N SER A 172 -22.72 8.00 17.68
CA SER A 172 -22.58 6.64 18.23
C SER A 172 -21.42 5.85 17.59
N GLY A 173 -20.68 6.45 16.64
CA GLY A 173 -19.58 5.82 15.90
C GLY A 173 -19.97 5.21 14.55
N ARG A 174 -21.19 5.46 14.04
CA ARG A 174 -21.70 4.95 12.75
C ARG A 174 -21.96 6.09 11.75
N ASP A 175 -20.98 6.42 10.93
CA ASP A 175 -21.01 7.56 9.99
C ASP A 175 -21.88 7.32 8.73
N LEU A 176 -23.06 6.71 8.86
CA LEU A 176 -24.01 6.50 7.75
C LEU A 176 -25.45 6.75 8.21
N ILE A 177 -26.15 7.66 7.51
CA ILE A 177 -27.54 8.03 7.81
C ILE A 177 -28.46 6.80 7.82
N LYS A 178 -28.30 5.90 6.85
CA LYS A 178 -29.08 4.66 6.77
C LYS A 178 -28.90 3.78 8.01
N LEU A 179 -27.69 3.72 8.58
CA LEU A 179 -27.45 3.01 9.82
C LEU A 179 -28.14 3.70 10.98
N GLY A 180 -28.07 5.03 11.07
CA GLY A 180 -28.79 5.80 12.10
C GLY A 180 -30.31 5.58 12.07
N MET A 181 -30.91 5.48 10.88
CA MET A 181 -32.33 5.15 10.73
C MET A 181 -32.66 3.74 11.24
N ASN A 182 -31.83 2.74 10.87
CA ASN A 182 -32.00 1.37 11.35
C ASN A 182 -31.86 1.29 12.88
N GLN A 183 -30.88 1.99 13.46
CA GLN A 183 -30.71 2.08 14.91
C GLN A 183 -31.94 2.68 15.60
N GLY A 184 -32.54 3.73 15.00
CA GLY A 184 -33.77 4.31 15.51
C GLY A 184 -34.91 3.28 15.55
N TYR A 185 -35.08 2.51 14.47
CA TYR A 185 -36.04 1.41 14.42
C TYR A 185 -35.74 0.35 15.49
N GLU A 186 -34.49 -0.14 15.57
CA GLU A 186 -34.03 -1.13 16.55
C GLU A 186 -34.32 -0.70 18.00
N VAL A 187 -34.00 0.55 18.35
CA VAL A 187 -34.24 1.10 19.70
C VAL A 187 -35.74 1.20 20.00
N ILE A 188 -36.55 1.70 19.06
CA ILE A 188 -38.00 1.85 19.28
C ILE A 188 -38.67 0.50 19.47
N GLU A 189 -38.36 -0.47 18.61
CA GLU A 189 -38.90 -1.82 18.73
C GLU A 189 -38.48 -2.50 20.04
N HIS A 190 -37.22 -2.35 20.44
CA HIS A 190 -36.75 -2.83 21.74
C HIS A 190 -37.52 -2.20 22.90
N LEU A 191 -37.74 -0.88 22.87
CA LEU A 191 -38.53 -0.16 23.86
C LEU A 191 -40.01 -0.61 23.89
N MET A 192 -40.51 -1.16 22.78
CA MET A 192 -41.83 -1.78 22.69
C MET A 192 -41.85 -3.25 23.12
N GLY A 193 -40.71 -3.79 23.58
CA GLY A 193 -40.57 -5.18 24.02
C GLY A 193 -40.48 -6.18 22.87
N ARG A 194 -40.16 -5.73 21.66
CA ARG A 194 -39.99 -6.59 20.47
C ARG A 194 -38.50 -6.84 20.22
N GLU A 195 -38.16 -8.07 19.87
CA GLU A 195 -36.80 -8.40 19.40
C GLU A 195 -36.62 -7.98 17.94
N VAL A 196 -35.54 -7.26 17.65
CA VAL A 196 -35.16 -6.86 16.28
C VAL A 196 -33.84 -7.49 15.92
N GLU A 197 -33.87 -8.25 14.83
CA GLU A 197 -32.65 -8.74 14.20
C GLU A 197 -31.98 -7.59 13.41
N PRO A 198 -30.68 -7.31 13.61
CA PRO A 198 -29.98 -6.26 12.88
C PRO A 198 -30.04 -6.47 11.36
N ALA A 199 -30.12 -5.38 10.59
CA ALA A 199 -30.30 -5.46 9.14
C ALA A 199 -29.16 -6.17 8.38
N ASP A 200 -27.96 -6.23 8.95
CA ASP A 200 -26.77 -6.89 8.40
C ASP A 200 -26.64 -8.36 8.84
N GLU A 201 -27.55 -8.86 9.68
CA GLU A 201 -27.44 -10.18 10.32
C GLU A 201 -27.39 -11.33 9.30
N ALA A 202 -28.32 -11.36 8.34
CA ALA A 202 -28.38 -12.42 7.34
C ALA A 202 -27.08 -12.52 6.52
N VAL A 203 -26.58 -11.36 6.05
CA VAL A 203 -25.33 -11.28 5.29
C VAL A 203 -24.16 -11.75 6.15
N LEU A 204 -24.09 -11.34 7.42
CA LEU A 204 -22.98 -11.73 8.30
C LEU A 204 -23.05 -13.21 8.72
N LYS A 205 -24.24 -13.81 8.83
CA LYS A 205 -24.40 -15.27 9.01
C LYS A 205 -23.81 -16.04 7.82
N GLU A 206 -24.04 -15.57 6.60
CA GLU A 206 -23.42 -16.14 5.39
C GLU A 206 -21.90 -15.93 5.36
N ARG A 207 -21.40 -14.78 5.85
CA ARG A 207 -19.96 -14.51 5.93
C ARG A 207 -19.24 -15.32 7.00
N LEU A 208 -19.93 -15.68 8.09
CA LEU A 208 -19.38 -16.42 9.23
C LEU A 208 -20.09 -17.77 9.41
N PRO A 209 -20.13 -18.67 8.40
CA PRO A 209 -21.08 -19.78 8.36
C PRO A 209 -20.79 -20.90 9.37
N TYR A 210 -19.58 -20.94 9.95
CA TYR A 210 -19.08 -22.06 10.76
C TYR A 210 -19.32 -21.94 12.27
N TRP A 211 -20.00 -20.89 12.72
CA TRP A 211 -20.34 -20.68 14.12
C TRP A 211 -21.85 -20.64 14.26
N GLU A 212 -22.38 -21.29 15.29
CA GLU A 212 -23.82 -21.32 15.54
C GLU A 212 -24.31 -20.04 16.22
N GLY A 213 -25.63 -19.83 16.18
CA GLY A 213 -26.30 -18.71 16.83
C GLY A 213 -26.31 -17.41 16.02
N THR A 214 -26.68 -16.34 16.72
CA THR A 214 -26.69 -14.95 16.20
C THR A 214 -25.28 -14.48 15.88
N VAL A 215 -25.13 -13.53 14.96
CA VAL A 215 -23.84 -12.91 14.60
C VAL A 215 -23.17 -12.32 15.83
N ARG A 216 -23.94 -11.78 16.78
CA ARG A 216 -23.42 -11.33 18.08
C ARG A 216 -22.71 -12.44 18.83
N GLU A 217 -23.34 -13.60 18.96
CA GLU A 217 -22.74 -14.77 19.62
C GLU A 217 -21.52 -15.26 18.84
N ARG A 218 -21.59 -15.29 17.50
CA ARG A 218 -20.44 -15.64 16.63
C ARG A 218 -19.26 -14.71 16.86
N ILE A 219 -19.49 -13.39 16.83
CA ILE A 219 -18.46 -12.38 17.09
C ILE A 219 -17.93 -12.51 18.53
N ALA A 220 -18.80 -12.69 19.53
CA ALA A 220 -18.38 -12.88 20.91
C ALA A 220 -17.48 -14.11 21.09
N MET A 221 -17.80 -15.22 20.43
CA MET A 221 -16.96 -16.43 20.42
C MET A 221 -15.60 -16.16 19.77
N LEU A 222 -15.57 -15.44 18.64
CA LEU A 222 -14.34 -15.07 17.97
C LEU A 222 -13.47 -14.12 18.81
N ARG A 223 -14.06 -13.11 19.44
CA ARG A 223 -13.38 -12.17 20.34
C ARG A 223 -12.77 -12.85 21.55
N LYS A 224 -13.43 -13.88 22.12
CA LYS A 224 -12.87 -14.68 23.22
C LYS A 224 -11.59 -15.43 22.83
N ARG A 225 -11.42 -15.76 21.55
CA ARG A 225 -10.30 -16.58 21.05
C ARG A 225 -9.19 -15.75 20.40
N ALA A 226 -9.51 -14.61 19.80
CA ALA A 226 -8.55 -13.79 19.05
C ALA A 226 -8.33 -12.42 19.71
N PRO A 227 -7.14 -12.15 20.30
CA PRO A 227 -6.83 -10.87 20.94
C PRO A 227 -7.04 -9.65 20.02
N LEU A 228 -6.71 -9.79 18.74
CA LEU A 228 -6.93 -8.72 17.75
C LEU A 228 -8.41 -8.35 17.62
N LEU A 229 -9.29 -9.35 17.60
CA LEU A 229 -10.74 -9.11 17.51
C LEU A 229 -11.28 -8.59 18.84
N ALA A 230 -10.76 -9.06 19.97
CA ALA A 230 -11.12 -8.53 21.29
C ALA A 230 -10.83 -7.03 21.43
N ALA A 231 -9.77 -6.55 20.77
CA ALA A 231 -9.35 -5.15 20.73
C ALA A 231 -10.27 -4.23 19.90
N ALA A 232 -11.25 -4.80 19.20
CA ALA A 232 -12.29 -4.08 18.48
C ALA A 232 -13.65 -4.27 19.16
N ASP A 233 -14.54 -3.30 18.98
CA ASP A 233 -15.94 -3.41 19.38
C ASP A 233 -16.74 -4.28 18.39
N GLU A 234 -17.92 -4.76 18.79
CA GLU A 234 -18.75 -5.62 17.94
C GLU A 234 -19.08 -4.96 16.60
N GLN A 235 -19.38 -3.66 16.62
CA GLN A 235 -19.79 -2.93 15.43
C GLN A 235 -18.66 -2.81 14.41
N GLN A 236 -17.45 -2.48 14.86
CA GLN A 236 -16.25 -2.47 14.04
C GLN A 236 -16.01 -3.82 13.36
N LEU A 237 -16.28 -4.91 14.07
CA LEU A 237 -16.15 -6.25 13.53
C LEU A 237 -17.26 -6.60 12.54
N ARG A 238 -18.52 -6.23 12.82
CA ARG A 238 -19.63 -6.38 11.85
C ARG A 238 -19.28 -5.69 10.53
N GLU A 239 -18.84 -4.44 10.59
CA GLU A 239 -18.43 -3.68 9.39
C GLU A 239 -17.26 -4.33 8.65
N THR A 240 -16.27 -4.85 9.38
CA THR A 240 -15.12 -5.53 8.79
C THR A 240 -15.54 -6.83 8.09
N PHE A 241 -16.39 -7.62 8.75
CA PHE A 241 -16.80 -8.94 8.30
C PHE A 241 -17.79 -8.93 7.13
N LEU A 242 -18.46 -7.82 6.83
CA LEU A 242 -19.29 -7.67 5.63
C LEU A 242 -18.53 -8.00 4.33
N SER A 243 -17.22 -7.72 4.32
CA SER A 243 -16.33 -7.97 3.19
C SER A 243 -15.36 -9.15 3.39
N ALA A 244 -15.34 -9.74 4.59
CA ALA A 244 -14.47 -10.86 4.90
C ALA A 244 -15.02 -12.17 4.31
N ARG A 245 -14.16 -13.18 4.19
CA ARG A 245 -14.53 -14.53 3.79
C ARG A 245 -13.93 -15.52 4.76
N VAL A 246 -14.64 -16.61 5.03
CA VAL A 246 -14.10 -17.71 5.83
C VAL A 246 -13.83 -18.88 4.90
N ARG A 247 -12.59 -19.39 4.95
CA ARG A 247 -12.17 -20.56 4.18
C ARG A 247 -11.70 -21.67 5.10
N GLU A 248 -12.00 -22.89 4.68
CA GLU A 248 -11.46 -24.12 5.28
C GLU A 248 -10.30 -24.63 4.44
N TYR A 249 -9.27 -25.10 5.14
CA TYR A 249 -8.08 -25.73 4.59
C TYR A 249 -7.84 -27.06 5.26
N ARG A 250 -7.48 -28.07 4.47
CA ARG A 250 -7.08 -29.40 4.95
C ARG A 250 -5.60 -29.43 5.30
N ASP A 251 -5.19 -30.49 5.99
CA ASP A 251 -3.79 -30.70 6.36
C ASP A 251 -2.83 -30.58 5.16
N GLY A 252 -1.76 -29.81 5.31
CA GLY A 252 -0.75 -29.56 4.29
C GLY A 252 -1.16 -28.57 3.19
N GLU A 253 -2.42 -28.14 3.12
CA GLU A 253 -2.86 -27.18 2.11
C GLU A 253 -2.20 -25.81 2.32
N ILE A 254 -1.83 -25.18 1.21
CA ILE A 254 -1.15 -23.89 1.22
C ILE A 254 -2.19 -22.77 1.21
N ILE A 255 -2.14 -21.92 2.24
CA ILE A 255 -3.04 -20.79 2.43
C ILE A 255 -2.53 -19.56 1.67
N ILE A 256 -1.24 -19.25 1.81
CA ILE A 256 -0.52 -18.22 1.04
C ILE A 256 0.87 -18.76 0.65
N ARG A 257 1.42 -18.36 -0.50
CA ARG A 257 2.79 -18.73 -0.89
C ARG A 257 3.73 -17.55 -0.69
N GLN A 258 4.97 -17.84 -0.29
CA GLN A 258 6.05 -16.84 -0.34
C GLN A 258 6.13 -16.25 -1.76
N ASN A 259 6.36 -14.95 -1.84
CA ASN A 259 6.42 -14.14 -3.05
C ASN A 259 5.09 -13.87 -3.77
N ASP A 260 3.94 -14.36 -3.26
CA ASP A 260 2.63 -13.92 -3.77
C ASP A 260 2.41 -12.42 -3.50
N TYR A 261 1.70 -11.73 -4.39
CA TYR A 261 1.38 -10.30 -4.25
C TYR A 261 0.07 -10.02 -3.50
N THR A 262 -0.52 -11.04 -2.88
CA THR A 262 -1.73 -10.86 -2.08
C THR A 262 -1.41 -10.05 -0.82
N ASN A 263 -2.37 -9.23 -0.38
CA ASN A 263 -2.23 -8.35 0.78
C ASN A 263 -3.40 -8.47 1.77
N ASP A 264 -4.22 -9.52 1.62
CA ASP A 264 -5.25 -9.86 2.60
C ASP A 264 -4.63 -10.15 3.96
N PHE A 265 -5.38 -9.82 5.00
CA PHE A 265 -5.01 -10.08 6.39
C PHE A 265 -5.78 -11.30 6.88
N LEU A 266 -5.07 -12.27 7.47
CA LEU A 266 -5.62 -13.58 7.77
C LEU A 266 -5.64 -13.83 9.27
N ILE A 267 -6.79 -14.24 9.81
CA ILE A 267 -6.95 -14.61 11.22
C ILE A 267 -7.28 -16.10 11.30
N ILE A 268 -6.54 -16.84 12.13
CA ILE A 268 -6.78 -18.27 12.36
C ILE A 268 -7.96 -18.40 13.32
N ALA A 269 -9.09 -18.85 12.80
CA ALA A 269 -10.32 -18.96 13.58
C ALA A 269 -10.38 -20.29 14.35
N SER A 270 -9.84 -21.36 13.74
CA SER A 270 -9.58 -22.66 14.37
C SER A 270 -8.47 -23.40 13.62
N GLY A 271 -7.84 -24.39 14.26
CA GLY A 271 -6.74 -25.17 13.69
C GLY A 271 -5.37 -24.54 13.93
N ARG A 272 -4.39 -24.93 13.12
CA ARG A 272 -2.99 -24.51 13.24
C ARG A 272 -2.41 -24.20 11.86
N VAL A 273 -1.47 -23.27 11.83
CA VAL A 273 -0.78 -22.86 10.61
C VAL A 273 0.71 -22.80 10.87
N GLU A 274 1.51 -23.39 10.00
CA GLU A 274 2.95 -23.22 10.01
C GLU A 274 3.39 -22.21 8.95
N LEU A 275 4.25 -21.27 9.34
CA LEU A 275 4.91 -20.36 8.42
C LEU A 275 6.30 -20.88 8.07
N TRP A 276 6.58 -20.97 6.78
CA TRP A 276 7.81 -21.50 6.22
C TRP A 276 8.46 -20.45 5.30
N LYS A 277 9.78 -20.34 5.34
CA LYS A 277 10.54 -19.47 4.44
C LYS A 277 11.56 -20.28 3.67
N LYS A 278 11.60 -20.10 2.35
CA LYS A 278 12.68 -20.58 1.49
C LYS A 278 13.75 -19.48 1.38
N PRO A 279 14.95 -19.66 1.93
CA PRO A 279 16.05 -18.71 1.79
C PRO A 279 16.55 -18.65 0.33
N GLU A 280 17.07 -17.51 -0.12
CA GLU A 280 17.54 -17.34 -1.51
C GLU A 280 18.68 -18.29 -1.90
N LYS A 281 19.58 -18.62 -0.96
CA LYS A 281 20.76 -19.46 -1.20
C LYS A 281 20.55 -20.94 -0.84
N SER A 282 19.34 -21.35 -0.51
CA SER A 282 19.06 -22.72 -0.08
C SER A 282 17.73 -23.21 -0.64
N ASP A 283 17.73 -24.43 -1.16
CA ASP A 283 16.50 -25.09 -1.55
C ASP A 283 15.68 -25.62 -0.37
N ALA A 284 16.29 -25.70 0.82
CA ALA A 284 15.60 -26.15 2.02
C ALA A 284 14.74 -25.04 2.64
N GLU A 285 13.46 -25.33 2.86
CA GLU A 285 12.60 -24.44 3.62
C GLU A 285 12.93 -24.50 5.12
N VAL A 286 12.90 -23.34 5.76
CA VAL A 286 13.08 -23.17 7.20
C VAL A 286 11.74 -22.80 7.81
N LYS A 287 11.31 -23.55 8.82
CA LYS A 287 10.11 -23.18 9.59
C LYS A 287 10.41 -21.94 10.41
N LEU A 288 9.58 -20.91 10.24
CA LEU A 288 9.68 -19.66 10.98
C LEU A 288 8.93 -19.76 12.32
N VAL A 289 7.67 -20.18 12.28
CA VAL A 289 6.79 -20.15 13.45
C VAL A 289 5.55 -21.01 13.27
N ASP A 290 5.09 -21.61 14.36
CA ASP A 290 3.80 -22.28 14.51
C ASP A 290 2.76 -21.31 15.07
N LEU A 291 1.65 -21.14 14.37
CA LEU A 291 0.53 -20.30 14.76
C LEU A 291 -0.70 -21.16 15.05
N THR A 292 -1.51 -20.73 16.01
CA THR A 292 -2.71 -21.45 16.45
C THR A 292 -3.94 -20.54 16.37
N ALA A 293 -5.12 -21.11 16.61
CA ALA A 293 -6.37 -20.36 16.69
C ALA A 293 -6.24 -19.12 17.58
N GLY A 294 -6.69 -17.97 17.05
CA GLY A 294 -6.56 -16.66 17.69
C GLY A 294 -5.40 -15.81 17.17
N ASN A 295 -4.36 -16.44 16.61
CA ASN A 295 -3.27 -15.72 15.95
C ASN A 295 -3.68 -15.23 14.55
N PHE A 296 -2.91 -14.29 14.00
CA PHE A 296 -3.08 -13.77 12.66
C PHE A 296 -1.74 -13.74 11.91
N PHE A 297 -1.79 -13.64 10.59
CA PHE A 297 -0.61 -13.46 9.73
C PHE A 297 -0.97 -12.71 8.44
N GLY A 298 0.07 -12.28 7.72
CA GLY A 298 -0.05 -11.50 6.49
C GLY A 298 0.09 -9.99 6.68
N GLU A 299 0.28 -9.55 7.92
CA GLU A 299 0.56 -8.17 8.31
C GLU A 299 1.85 -7.61 7.70
N MET A 300 2.84 -8.47 7.46
CA MET A 300 4.10 -8.07 6.83
C MET A 300 3.84 -7.43 5.47
N SER A 301 3.08 -8.11 4.59
CA SER A 301 2.72 -7.62 3.26
C SER A 301 1.69 -6.49 3.31
N LEU A 302 0.75 -6.55 4.25
CA LEU A 302 -0.22 -5.47 4.46
C LEU A 302 0.48 -4.13 4.76
N ILE A 303 1.46 -4.14 5.66
CA ILE A 303 2.16 -2.93 6.14
C ILE A 303 3.26 -2.50 5.18
N SER A 304 4.11 -3.42 4.73
CA SER A 304 5.26 -3.08 3.88
C SER A 304 4.87 -2.83 2.43
N GLY A 305 3.65 -3.22 2.02
CA GLY A 305 3.22 -3.21 0.62
C GLY A 305 3.92 -4.25 -0.26
N ARG A 306 4.79 -5.08 0.32
CA ARG A 306 5.58 -6.09 -0.40
C ARG A 306 4.86 -7.43 -0.51
N ARG A 307 5.44 -8.31 -1.33
CA ARG A 307 5.02 -9.71 -1.47
C ARG A 307 5.00 -10.45 -0.13
N ARG A 308 4.31 -11.59 -0.10
CA ARG A 308 4.32 -12.51 1.05
C ARG A 308 5.75 -12.94 1.38
N THR A 309 6.15 -12.76 2.63
CA THR A 309 7.51 -13.05 3.10
C THR A 309 7.74 -14.53 3.43
N ALA A 310 6.66 -15.32 3.50
CA ALA A 310 6.66 -16.73 3.88
C ALA A 310 5.46 -17.46 3.27
N THR A 311 5.59 -18.78 3.13
CA THR A 311 4.51 -19.70 2.79
C THR A 311 3.79 -20.11 4.07
N ALA A 312 2.46 -20.06 4.07
CA ALA A 312 1.64 -20.54 5.19
C ALA A 312 0.96 -21.86 4.81
N ARG A 313 1.12 -22.90 5.65
CA ARG A 313 0.50 -24.22 5.46
C ARG A 313 -0.43 -24.54 6.62
N ALA A 314 -1.62 -25.04 6.31
CA ALA A 314 -2.53 -25.56 7.32
C ALA A 314 -1.97 -26.86 7.92
N VAL A 315 -2.15 -27.03 9.23
CA VAL A 315 -1.82 -28.26 9.96
C VAL A 315 -3.09 -28.80 10.59
N GLY A 316 -3.60 -29.89 10.04
CA GLY A 316 -4.96 -30.36 10.24
C GLY A 316 -6.03 -29.42 9.68
N ASP A 317 -7.30 -29.75 9.95
CA ASP A 317 -8.44 -28.94 9.53
C ASP A 317 -8.37 -27.54 10.16
N THR A 318 -8.22 -26.54 9.30
CA THR A 318 -7.94 -25.16 9.70
C THR A 318 -8.92 -24.20 9.05
N ARG A 319 -9.47 -23.27 9.83
CA ARG A 319 -10.38 -22.22 9.35
C ARG A 319 -9.73 -20.86 9.44
N ILE A 320 -9.73 -20.13 8.33
CA ILE A 320 -9.11 -18.82 8.21
C ILE A 320 -10.18 -17.78 7.85
N ILE A 321 -10.20 -16.67 8.59
CA ILE A 321 -10.94 -15.46 8.21
C ILE A 321 -10.01 -14.60 7.35
N GLU A 322 -10.30 -14.49 6.06
CA GLU A 322 -9.63 -13.63 5.10
C GLU A 322 -10.29 -12.25 5.09
N ILE A 323 -9.54 -11.22 5.48
CA ILE A 323 -10.01 -9.83 5.53
C ILE A 323 -9.29 -9.02 4.45
N PRO A 324 -10.02 -8.44 3.47
CA PRO A 324 -9.42 -7.60 2.45
C PRO A 324 -8.67 -6.40 3.03
N ARG A 325 -7.56 -5.99 2.38
CA ARG A 325 -6.71 -4.86 2.80
C ARG A 325 -7.49 -3.60 3.19
N LYS A 326 -8.46 -3.18 2.39
CA LYS A 326 -9.25 -1.96 2.67
C LYS A 326 -10.05 -2.08 3.97
N ALA A 327 -10.65 -3.25 4.23
CA ALA A 327 -11.46 -3.49 5.41
C ALA A 327 -10.61 -3.56 6.68
N ILE A 328 -9.46 -4.26 6.64
CA ILE A 328 -8.57 -4.31 7.79
C ILE A 328 -7.93 -2.94 8.07
N LEU A 329 -7.52 -2.17 7.05
CA LEU A 329 -6.99 -0.82 7.26
C LEU A 329 -8.04 0.12 7.87
N LYS A 330 -9.31 0.00 7.46
CA LYS A 330 -10.43 0.73 8.10
C LYS A 330 -10.56 0.35 9.58
N LEU A 331 -10.50 -0.95 9.89
CA LEU A 331 -10.53 -1.44 11.27
C LEU A 331 -9.38 -0.88 12.10
N LEU A 332 -8.14 -0.99 11.61
CA LEU A 332 -6.96 -0.51 12.31
C LEU A 332 -6.96 1.01 12.50
N GLY A 333 -7.54 1.76 11.55
CA GLY A 333 -7.76 3.20 11.70
C GLY A 333 -8.80 3.57 12.74
N ALA A 334 -9.77 2.69 13.02
CA ALA A 334 -10.84 2.92 13.99
C ALA A 334 -10.57 2.28 15.38
N ALA A 335 -9.66 1.31 15.47
CA ALA A 335 -9.35 0.55 16.67
C ALA A 335 -7.86 0.65 17.03
N PRO A 336 -7.43 1.68 17.79
CA PRO A 336 -6.01 1.89 18.12
C PRO A 336 -5.34 0.71 18.84
N ARG A 337 -6.08 -0.01 19.70
CA ARG A 337 -5.57 -1.22 20.35
C ARG A 337 -5.29 -2.34 19.35
N ALA A 338 -6.16 -2.53 18.36
CA ALA A 338 -5.94 -3.50 17.28
C ALA A 338 -4.75 -3.08 16.42
N ARG A 339 -4.63 -1.79 16.09
CA ARG A 339 -3.46 -1.22 15.38
C ARG A 339 -2.16 -1.54 16.09
N ALA A 340 -2.10 -1.30 17.40
CA ALA A 340 -0.92 -1.58 18.23
C ALA A 340 -0.55 -3.06 18.24
N LEU A 341 -1.53 -3.98 18.34
CA LEU A 341 -1.28 -5.42 18.26
C LEU A 341 -0.68 -5.83 16.91
N VAL A 342 -1.19 -5.28 15.80
CA VAL A 342 -0.65 -5.55 14.46
C VAL A 342 0.76 -4.95 14.28
N ASP A 343 1.00 -3.76 14.82
CA ASP A 343 2.34 -3.14 14.83
C ASP A 343 3.35 -3.96 15.63
N GLN A 344 2.95 -4.42 16.82
CA GLN A 344 3.77 -5.25 17.68
C GLN A 344 4.11 -6.58 17.00
N ALA A 345 3.12 -7.26 16.40
CA ALA A 345 3.36 -8.51 15.67
C ALA A 345 4.31 -8.30 14.48
N PHE A 346 4.14 -7.22 13.71
CA PHE A 346 5.06 -6.87 12.64
C PHE A 346 6.50 -6.72 13.15
N LEU A 347 6.69 -6.01 14.25
CA LEU A 347 8.01 -5.76 14.84
C LEU A 347 8.65 -7.05 15.36
N LEU A 348 7.90 -7.88 16.09
CA LEU A 348 8.39 -9.17 16.59
C LEU A 348 8.86 -10.07 15.44
N ARG A 349 8.04 -10.22 14.40
CA ARG A 349 8.38 -11.05 13.25
C ARG A 349 9.52 -10.46 12.41
N ALA A 350 9.59 -9.14 12.30
CA ALA A 350 10.69 -8.50 11.59
C ALA A 350 12.02 -8.68 12.35
N PHE A 351 12.04 -8.46 13.66
CA PHE A 351 13.25 -8.68 14.45
C PHE A 351 13.66 -10.16 14.45
N GLY A 352 12.73 -11.08 14.70
CA GLY A 352 13.02 -12.52 14.68
C GLY A 352 13.42 -13.01 13.28
N GLY A 353 12.79 -12.50 12.23
CA GLY A 353 13.07 -12.93 10.85
C GLY A 353 14.35 -12.36 10.24
N TYR A 354 14.74 -11.13 10.62
CA TYR A 354 15.84 -10.41 9.96
C TYR A 354 17.10 -10.26 10.82
N LEU A 355 16.97 -10.10 12.14
CA LEU A 355 18.10 -9.85 13.04
C LEU A 355 18.40 -11.01 13.99
N PHE A 356 17.36 -11.68 14.47
CA PHE A 356 17.44 -12.70 15.51
C PHE A 356 16.79 -14.02 15.06
N PRO A 357 17.27 -14.64 13.96
CA PRO A 357 16.71 -15.89 13.46
C PRO A 357 16.79 -16.99 14.52
N GLY A 358 15.67 -17.70 14.71
CA GLY A 358 15.56 -18.80 15.68
C GLY A 358 15.32 -18.37 17.12
N ILE A 359 15.21 -17.07 17.40
CA ILE A 359 14.96 -16.56 18.75
C ILE A 359 13.45 -16.45 19.00
N PRO A 360 12.93 -16.99 20.12
CA PRO A 360 11.50 -16.90 20.43
C PRO A 360 11.02 -15.46 20.56
N GLU A 361 9.86 -15.14 19.96
CA GLU A 361 9.27 -13.79 19.99
C GLU A 361 9.11 -13.23 21.41
N ALA A 362 8.89 -14.09 22.42
CA ALA A 362 8.78 -13.70 23.82
C ALA A 362 10.03 -12.96 24.36
N GLN A 363 11.22 -13.29 23.85
CA GLN A 363 12.47 -12.61 24.22
C GLN A 363 12.64 -11.27 23.49
N LEU A 364 11.96 -11.07 22.37
CA LEU A 364 12.08 -9.87 21.53
C LEU A 364 11.11 -8.75 21.95
N GLY A 365 10.17 -9.03 22.86
CA GLY A 365 9.16 -8.06 23.30
C GLY A 365 9.75 -6.72 23.80
N GLN A 366 10.86 -6.78 24.53
CA GLN A 366 11.54 -5.57 25.03
C GLN A 366 12.06 -4.68 23.89
N LEU A 367 12.58 -5.26 22.80
CA LEU A 367 13.03 -4.48 21.64
C LEU A 367 11.87 -3.74 20.97
N VAL A 368 10.69 -4.35 20.95
CA VAL A 368 9.50 -3.74 20.36
C VAL A 368 9.06 -2.50 21.13
N GLU A 369 9.09 -2.56 22.46
CA GLU A 369 8.75 -1.40 23.32
C GLU A 369 9.75 -0.25 23.19
N LEU A 370 11.02 -0.55 22.93
CA LEU A 370 12.10 0.43 22.76
C LEU A 370 12.17 1.02 21.34
N SER A 371 11.41 0.46 20.39
CA SER A 371 11.43 0.86 18.99
C SER A 371 10.49 2.03 18.70
N VAL A 372 10.96 2.99 17.89
CA VAL A 372 10.17 4.16 17.47
C VAL A 372 10.00 4.15 15.96
N VAL A 373 8.77 4.39 15.49
CA VAL A 373 8.51 4.56 14.05
C VAL A 373 8.82 6.01 13.66
N ASN A 374 9.68 6.18 12.66
CA ASN A 374 10.09 7.45 12.08
C ASN A 374 9.63 7.52 10.61
N ASN A 375 8.75 8.46 10.29
CA ASN A 375 8.25 8.66 8.93
C ASN A 375 9.07 9.74 8.24
N LEU A 376 9.70 9.40 7.12
CA LEU A 376 10.55 10.31 6.35
C LEU A 376 9.97 10.51 4.93
N PRO A 377 10.00 11.74 4.38
CA PRO A 377 9.59 11.99 3.00
C PRO A 377 10.62 11.42 2.02
N LYS A 378 10.35 11.51 0.71
CA LYS A 378 11.33 11.20 -0.34
C LYS A 378 12.55 12.12 -0.21
N ASP A 379 13.73 11.62 -0.61
CA ASP A 379 15.01 12.33 -0.65
C ASP A 379 15.52 12.85 0.72
N ALA A 380 14.89 12.45 1.82
CA ALA A 380 15.35 12.71 3.17
C ALA A 380 16.62 11.93 3.50
N VAL A 381 17.64 12.65 3.99
CA VAL A 381 18.86 12.05 4.52
C VAL A 381 18.59 11.53 5.93
N VAL A 382 18.77 10.22 6.14
CA VAL A 382 18.57 9.56 7.44
C VAL A 382 19.75 9.82 8.37
N PHE A 383 20.97 9.69 7.83
CA PHE A 383 22.24 10.09 8.45
C PHE A 383 23.33 10.19 7.36
N ARG A 384 24.42 10.86 7.68
CA ARG A 384 25.57 11.05 6.78
C ARG A 384 26.77 10.22 7.18
N GLU A 385 27.60 9.88 6.21
CA GLU A 385 28.95 9.35 6.44
C GLU A 385 29.72 10.28 7.38
N GLY A 386 30.43 9.68 8.35
CA GLY A 386 31.21 10.41 9.36
C GLY A 386 30.41 10.93 10.56
N GLU A 387 29.08 10.86 10.56
CA GLU A 387 28.29 11.23 11.75
C GLU A 387 28.44 10.18 12.86
N PRO A 388 28.32 10.55 14.15
CA PRO A 388 28.30 9.58 15.24
C PRO A 388 27.11 8.62 15.10
N ALA A 389 27.35 7.33 15.36
CA ALA A 389 26.29 6.35 15.29
C ALA A 389 25.44 6.26 16.55
N ASP A 390 24.19 6.68 16.42
CA ASP A 390 23.23 6.78 17.53
C ASP A 390 22.16 5.67 17.54
N ALA A 391 21.95 4.98 16.41
CA ALA A 391 20.81 4.09 16.22
C ALA A 391 20.94 3.09 15.05
N PHE A 392 20.12 2.06 15.14
CA PHE A 392 19.80 1.09 14.12
C PHE A 392 18.44 1.39 13.47
N TYR A 393 18.30 1.04 12.19
CA TYR A 393 17.07 1.28 11.44
C TYR A 393 16.63 0.02 10.68
N LEU A 394 15.36 -0.37 10.86
CA LEU A 394 14.67 -1.37 10.04
C LEU A 394 13.67 -0.67 9.13
N ILE A 395 13.69 -0.99 7.83
CA ILE A 395 12.78 -0.39 6.85
C ILE A 395 11.43 -1.10 6.96
N ARG A 396 10.42 -0.41 7.49
CA ARG A 396 9.05 -0.92 7.63
C ARG A 396 8.29 -0.82 6.32
N ASN A 397 8.41 0.33 5.66
CA ASN A 397 7.84 0.64 4.35
C ASN A 397 8.78 1.62 3.63
N GLY A 398 8.80 1.59 2.30
CA GLY A 398 9.66 2.46 1.48
C GLY A 398 11.02 1.86 1.15
N MET A 399 11.96 2.74 0.81
CA MET A 399 13.24 2.40 0.21
C MET A 399 14.29 3.48 0.46
N VAL A 400 15.53 3.05 0.66
CA VAL A 400 16.69 3.93 0.87
C VAL A 400 17.84 3.54 -0.05
N LYS A 401 18.68 4.52 -0.38
CA LYS A 401 20.01 4.36 -1.00
C LYS A 401 21.10 4.56 0.03
N ILE A 402 22.14 3.74 -0.06
CA ILE A 402 23.37 3.87 0.72
C ILE A 402 24.46 4.39 -0.21
N THR A 403 25.08 5.50 0.15
CA THR A 403 26.13 6.15 -0.65
C THR A 403 27.39 6.38 0.16
N LYS A 404 28.55 6.37 -0.48
CA LYS A 404 29.83 6.69 0.12
C LYS A 404 30.59 7.70 -0.73
N THR A 405 31.30 8.59 -0.06
CA THR A 405 32.14 9.59 -0.73
C THR A 405 33.47 8.97 -1.13
N SER A 406 33.81 9.02 -2.41
CA SER A 406 35.12 8.58 -2.92
C SER A 406 35.72 9.67 -3.80
N GLY A 407 36.67 10.43 -3.25
CA GLY A 407 37.18 11.65 -3.88
C GLY A 407 36.10 12.75 -3.94
N GLU A 408 35.87 13.32 -5.12
CA GLU A 408 34.82 14.31 -5.38
C GLU A 408 33.47 13.69 -5.80
N LYS A 409 33.37 12.36 -5.90
CA LYS A 409 32.17 11.67 -6.39
C LYS A 409 31.48 10.90 -5.29
N GLU A 410 30.15 10.97 -5.29
CA GLU A 410 29.30 10.13 -4.46
C GLU A 410 29.01 8.82 -5.21
N VAL A 411 29.37 7.68 -4.59
CA VAL A 411 29.20 6.34 -5.15
C VAL A 411 28.07 5.65 -4.40
N VAL A 412 27.08 5.13 -5.11
CA VAL A 412 26.01 4.30 -4.52
C VAL A 412 26.58 2.92 -4.23
N LEU A 413 26.50 2.50 -2.96
CA LEU A 413 26.93 1.19 -2.50
C LEU A 413 25.80 0.16 -2.61
N SER A 414 24.58 0.54 -2.24
CA SER A 414 23.42 -0.36 -2.34
C SER A 414 22.10 0.38 -2.25
N TYR A 415 21.03 -0.34 -2.58
CA TYR A 415 19.66 0.04 -2.31
C TYR A 415 19.01 -0.96 -1.36
N LEU A 416 18.26 -0.47 -0.38
CA LEU A 416 17.54 -1.30 0.58
C LEU A 416 16.05 -0.95 0.57
N VAL A 417 15.23 -1.99 0.57
CA VAL A 417 13.76 -1.92 0.56
C VAL A 417 13.18 -2.48 1.86
N ALA A 418 11.88 -2.26 2.12
CA ALA A 418 11.18 -2.75 3.31
C ALA A 418 11.47 -4.24 3.63
N GLY A 419 11.69 -4.55 4.91
CA GLY A 419 12.20 -5.84 5.37
C GLY A 419 13.73 -5.94 5.42
N ASN A 420 14.46 -4.94 4.92
CA ASN A 420 15.89 -4.80 5.18
C ASN A 420 16.16 -3.79 6.29
N PHE A 421 17.37 -3.83 6.82
CA PHE A 421 17.86 -2.90 7.83
C PHE A 421 19.21 -2.30 7.46
N PHE A 422 19.56 -1.20 8.13
CA PHE A 422 20.85 -0.51 8.00
C PHE A 422 21.28 0.18 9.30
N GLY A 423 22.53 0.64 9.33
CA GLY A 423 23.13 1.32 10.49
C GLY A 423 23.67 0.36 11.56
N GLU A 424 23.73 -0.94 11.25
CA GLU A 424 24.18 -2.01 12.13
C GLU A 424 25.68 -1.97 12.45
N ALA A 425 26.52 -1.51 11.50
CA ALA A 425 27.98 -1.55 11.62
C ALA A 425 28.50 -0.79 12.85
N ALA A 426 27.77 0.26 13.22
CA ALA A 426 28.14 1.16 14.28
C ALA A 426 27.37 0.92 15.60
N LEU A 427 26.55 -0.14 15.65
CA LEU A 427 26.04 -0.66 16.93
C LEU A 427 27.11 -1.45 17.69
N PHE A 428 27.95 -2.19 16.95
CA PHE A 428 28.96 -3.11 17.51
C PHE A 428 30.38 -2.52 17.53
N SER A 429 30.53 -1.29 17.04
CA SER A 429 31.77 -0.52 17.10
C SER A 429 31.47 0.89 17.60
N ASP A 430 32.47 1.56 18.19
CA ASP A 430 32.41 3.00 18.48
C ASP A 430 32.81 3.84 17.26
N ALA A 431 32.66 3.27 16.06
CA ALA A 431 32.95 3.95 14.81
C ALA A 431 31.80 4.89 14.40
N ASP A 432 32.15 5.92 13.63
CA ASP A 432 31.21 6.78 12.94
C ASP A 432 30.47 6.03 11.83
N ARG A 433 29.40 6.64 11.31
CA ARG A 433 28.65 6.13 10.15
C ARG A 433 29.60 5.95 8.96
N THR A 434 29.62 4.75 8.39
CA THR A 434 30.52 4.37 7.29
C THR A 434 30.04 4.80 5.90
N ALA A 435 28.80 5.29 5.81
CA ALA A 435 28.12 5.67 4.59
C ALA A 435 26.96 6.63 4.91
N THR A 436 26.50 7.37 3.91
CA THR A 436 25.29 8.19 3.94
C THR A 436 24.08 7.33 3.54
N VAL A 437 22.94 7.54 4.19
CA VAL A 437 21.68 6.87 3.83
C VAL A 437 20.61 7.90 3.52
N THR A 438 19.97 7.78 2.35
CA THR A 438 18.93 8.70 1.88
C THR A 438 17.71 7.92 1.41
N THR A 439 16.50 8.35 1.75
CA THR A 439 15.26 7.77 1.25
C THR A 439 15.05 8.07 -0.23
N ILE A 440 14.47 7.14 -1.00
CA ILE A 440 14.12 7.32 -2.42
C ILE A 440 12.60 7.47 -2.60
N PHE A 441 11.86 6.92 -1.64
CA PHE A 441 10.41 7.07 -1.51
C PHE A 441 10.09 7.51 -0.08
N PRO A 442 8.89 8.09 0.17
CA PRO A 442 8.41 8.23 1.54
C PRO A 442 8.52 6.89 2.27
N SER A 443 9.22 6.89 3.39
CA SER A 443 9.66 5.67 4.08
C SER A 443 9.30 5.71 5.55
N ASP A 444 8.78 4.59 6.04
CA ASP A 444 8.57 4.36 7.45
C ASP A 444 9.75 3.54 7.96
N LEU A 445 10.53 4.08 8.86
CA LEU A 445 11.69 3.43 9.45
C LEU A 445 11.42 3.14 10.92
N ILE A 446 11.80 1.96 11.38
CA ILE A 446 11.80 1.60 12.79
C ILE A 446 13.19 1.91 13.32
N LYS A 447 13.30 2.95 14.15
CA LYS A 447 14.52 3.39 14.81
C LYS A 447 14.63 2.70 16.17
N LEU A 448 15.79 2.12 16.44
CA LEU A 448 16.16 1.60 17.75
C LEU A 448 17.50 2.23 18.16
N SER A 449 17.56 2.88 19.33
CA SER A 449 18.79 3.57 19.74
C SER A 449 19.92 2.58 20.06
N LYS A 450 21.17 2.98 19.83
CA LYS A 450 22.36 2.18 20.16
C LYS A 450 22.39 1.80 21.64
N ARG A 451 22.02 2.73 22.51
CA ARG A 451 21.93 2.50 23.96
C ARG A 451 20.92 1.39 24.29
N ASP A 452 19.71 1.49 23.74
CA ASP A 452 18.62 0.57 24.06
C ASP A 452 18.89 -0.82 23.48
N PHE A 453 19.47 -0.89 22.28
CA PHE A 453 19.95 -2.14 21.67
C PHE A 453 21.08 -2.79 22.48
N ASN A 454 22.08 -2.02 22.92
CA ASN A 454 23.18 -2.54 23.74
C ASN A 454 22.71 -3.02 25.12
N ASN A 455 21.75 -2.31 25.73
CA ASN A 455 21.13 -2.74 26.98
C ASN A 455 20.40 -4.08 26.80
N PHE A 456 19.66 -4.23 25.71
CA PHE A 456 19.00 -5.49 25.36
C PHE A 456 20.01 -6.63 25.18
N LEU A 457 21.06 -6.44 24.37
CA LEU A 457 22.13 -7.43 24.21
C LEU A 457 22.95 -7.67 25.49
N GLY A 458 22.95 -6.71 26.41
CA GLY A 458 23.49 -6.83 27.77
C GLY A 458 22.68 -7.82 28.61
N ALA A 459 21.36 -7.68 28.57
CA ALA A 459 20.41 -8.55 29.28
C ALA A 459 20.29 -9.94 28.66
N HIS A 460 20.59 -10.08 27.36
CA HIS A 460 20.50 -11.33 26.60
C HIS A 460 21.83 -11.66 25.88
N PRO A 461 22.89 -12.06 26.61
CA PRO A 461 24.21 -12.31 26.02
C PRO A 461 24.22 -13.42 24.96
N ASP A 462 23.31 -14.39 25.10
CA ASP A 462 23.06 -15.49 24.16
C ASP A 462 22.62 -15.00 22.77
N LEU A 463 21.99 -13.83 22.70
CA LEU A 463 21.48 -13.25 21.45
C LEU A 463 22.52 -12.42 20.68
N ARG A 464 23.71 -12.18 21.24
CA ARG A 464 24.74 -11.32 20.62
C ARG A 464 25.32 -11.89 19.32
N GLN A 465 25.38 -13.22 19.20
CA GLN A 465 25.99 -13.91 18.06
C GLN A 465 25.21 -13.68 16.76
N ALA A 466 23.87 -13.73 16.82
CA ALA A 466 23.01 -13.63 15.64
C ALA A 466 23.22 -12.35 14.81
N PRO A 467 23.15 -11.13 15.38
CA PRO A 467 23.36 -9.91 14.62
C PRO A 467 24.82 -9.74 14.17
N LEU A 468 25.81 -10.23 14.94
CA LEU A 468 27.23 -10.24 14.54
C LEU A 468 27.48 -11.13 13.32
N GLN A 469 26.86 -12.32 13.28
CA GLN A 469 26.95 -13.21 12.12
C GLN A 469 26.36 -12.55 10.88
N LYS A 470 25.21 -11.88 11.03
CA LYS A 470 24.56 -11.18 9.91
C LYS A 470 25.39 -10.00 9.39
N LEU A 471 26.05 -9.30 10.29
CA LEU A 471 27.04 -8.27 9.98
C LEU A 471 28.22 -8.83 9.18
N GLU A 472 28.77 -9.95 9.62
CA GLU A 472 29.91 -10.58 8.97
C GLU A 472 29.53 -11.10 7.57
N GLU A 473 28.34 -11.70 7.41
CA GLU A 473 27.80 -12.07 6.10
C GLU A 473 27.74 -10.88 5.13
N ARG A 474 27.28 -9.72 5.62
CA ARG A 474 27.24 -8.48 4.82
C ARG A 474 28.63 -7.95 4.52
N ARG A 475 29.54 -7.98 5.49
CA ARG A 475 30.93 -7.56 5.31
C ARG A 475 31.63 -8.42 4.27
N ILE A 476 31.49 -9.75 4.35
CA ILE A 476 32.03 -10.69 3.37
C ILE A 476 31.39 -10.43 2.00
N ALA A 477 30.07 -10.23 1.92
CA ALA A 477 29.41 -9.91 0.66
C ALA A 477 29.94 -8.61 0.03
N SER A 478 30.24 -7.59 0.85
CA SER A 478 30.87 -6.33 0.41
C SER A 478 32.31 -6.55 -0.04
N LEU A 479 33.12 -7.28 0.74
CA LEU A 479 34.50 -7.58 0.39
C LEU A 479 34.62 -8.41 -0.88
N ILE A 480 33.71 -9.36 -1.11
CA ILE A 480 33.64 -10.12 -2.37
C ILE A 480 33.29 -9.18 -3.54
N ALA A 481 32.36 -8.24 -3.32
CA ALA A 481 32.04 -7.23 -4.33
C ALA A 481 33.24 -6.32 -4.65
N ASP A 482 34.05 -5.99 -3.64
CA ASP A 482 35.26 -5.15 -3.79
C ASP A 482 36.47 -5.92 -4.36
N ALA A 483 36.62 -7.21 -4.04
CA ALA A 483 37.79 -8.03 -4.36
C ALA A 483 37.75 -8.67 -5.75
N THR A 484 36.66 -8.54 -6.49
CA THR A 484 36.63 -8.93 -7.91
C THR A 484 36.70 -7.67 -8.77
N PRO A 485 37.84 -7.36 -9.42
CA PRO A 485 37.93 -6.25 -10.35
C PRO A 485 36.97 -6.52 -11.51
N GLY A 486 35.86 -5.76 -11.58
CA GLY A 486 34.86 -5.86 -12.65
C GLY A 486 33.50 -6.46 -12.26
N SER A 487 33.38 -7.26 -11.19
CA SER A 487 32.08 -7.87 -10.81
C SER A 487 31.21 -6.93 -9.95
N GLY A 488 31.83 -6.09 -9.11
CA GLY A 488 31.14 -5.07 -8.33
C GLY A 488 30.56 -3.95 -9.20
N ASN A 489 31.22 -3.61 -10.31
CA ASN A 489 30.81 -2.48 -11.15
C ASN A 489 29.48 -2.73 -11.88
N ILE A 490 29.25 -3.93 -12.43
CA ILE A 490 28.02 -4.21 -13.21
C ILE A 490 26.78 -4.16 -12.32
N LEU A 491 26.80 -4.83 -11.17
CA LEU A 491 25.66 -4.81 -10.25
C LEU A 491 25.45 -3.41 -9.68
N ASN A 492 26.53 -2.67 -9.35
CA ASN A 492 26.45 -1.28 -8.90
C ASN A 492 25.93 -0.32 -9.98
N ASP A 493 26.29 -0.53 -11.25
CA ASP A 493 25.80 0.26 -12.38
C ASP A 493 24.31 -0.04 -12.62
N LEU A 494 23.88 -1.31 -12.53
CA LEU A 494 22.47 -1.70 -12.61
C LEU A 494 21.62 -1.18 -11.45
N ILE A 495 22.21 -1.19 -10.26
CA ILE A 495 21.69 -0.55 -9.05
C ILE A 495 21.54 0.93 -9.36
N ARG A 496 22.60 1.62 -9.79
CA ARG A 496 22.62 3.06 -10.07
C ARG A 496 21.56 3.47 -11.11
N GLU A 497 21.39 2.67 -12.15
CA GLU A 497 20.38 2.85 -13.20
C GLU A 497 18.99 2.30 -12.80
N GLU A 498 18.83 1.87 -11.54
CA GLU A 498 17.60 1.36 -10.90
C GLU A 498 16.97 0.13 -11.58
N VAL A 499 17.67 -0.51 -12.50
CA VAL A 499 17.24 -1.71 -13.27
C VAL A 499 16.87 -2.87 -12.35
N VAL A 500 17.56 -2.99 -11.21
CA VAL A 500 17.32 -4.06 -10.22
C VAL A 500 15.97 -3.93 -9.50
N MET A 501 15.24 -2.82 -9.67
CA MET A 501 13.87 -2.68 -9.17
C MET A 501 12.87 -3.55 -9.94
N GLY A 502 13.22 -3.97 -11.14
CA GLY A 502 12.41 -4.83 -11.98
C GLY A 502 12.32 -6.26 -11.47
N THR A 503 11.10 -6.80 -11.42
CA THR A 503 10.87 -8.20 -11.03
C THR A 503 10.95 -9.14 -12.24
N GLN A 504 10.86 -8.57 -13.44
CA GLN A 504 10.90 -9.25 -14.74
C GLN A 504 11.52 -8.30 -15.78
N THR A 505 12.80 -7.96 -15.67
CA THR A 505 13.45 -7.00 -16.60
C THR A 505 13.91 -7.71 -17.87
N LEU A 506 13.60 -7.13 -19.04
CA LEU A 506 14.15 -7.60 -20.31
C LEU A 506 15.59 -7.12 -20.43
N ILE A 507 16.51 -8.05 -20.68
CA ILE A 507 17.91 -7.78 -21.00
C ILE A 507 18.21 -8.35 -22.38
N ILE A 508 18.93 -7.60 -23.21
CA ILE A 508 19.40 -8.01 -24.52
C ILE A 508 20.92 -8.00 -24.51
N ASP A 509 21.53 -9.16 -24.76
CA ASP A 509 22.96 -9.28 -25.03
C ASP A 509 23.28 -8.77 -26.44
N GLU A 510 23.89 -7.60 -26.54
CA GLU A 510 24.22 -6.96 -27.81
C GLU A 510 25.26 -7.75 -28.62
N HIS A 511 26.05 -8.64 -28.02
CA HIS A 511 26.97 -9.51 -28.77
C HIS A 511 26.23 -10.61 -29.53
N LYS A 512 25.19 -11.19 -28.93
CA LYS A 512 24.34 -12.20 -29.58
C LYS A 512 23.26 -11.57 -30.45
N CYS A 513 22.94 -10.30 -30.24
CA CYS A 513 21.88 -9.61 -30.96
C CYS A 513 22.30 -9.25 -32.39
N ILE A 514 21.71 -9.93 -33.37
CA ILE A 514 21.89 -9.62 -34.81
C ILE A 514 20.98 -8.49 -35.31
N ARG A 515 20.29 -7.78 -34.41
CA ARG A 515 19.38 -6.66 -34.72
C ARG A 515 18.30 -6.96 -35.77
N CYS A 516 17.80 -8.19 -35.80
CA CYS A 516 16.78 -8.62 -36.76
C CYS A 516 15.38 -8.05 -36.49
N GLY A 517 15.12 -7.46 -35.32
CA GLY A 517 13.82 -6.88 -34.96
C GLY A 517 12.74 -7.89 -34.57
N ASN A 518 13.02 -9.20 -34.58
CA ASN A 518 12.03 -10.24 -34.26
C ASN A 518 11.42 -10.10 -32.84
N CYS A 519 12.14 -9.53 -31.89
CA CYS A 519 11.61 -9.27 -30.55
C CYS A 519 10.48 -8.22 -30.56
N ILE A 520 10.55 -7.22 -31.44
CA ILE A 520 9.51 -6.22 -31.67
C ILE A 520 8.35 -6.87 -32.43
N ALA A 521 8.64 -7.46 -33.59
CA ALA A 521 7.60 -8.06 -34.45
C ALA A 521 6.83 -9.18 -33.72
N GLY A 522 7.52 -10.00 -32.92
CA GLY A 522 6.90 -11.02 -32.08
C GLY A 522 6.01 -10.42 -30.98
N CYS A 523 6.38 -9.26 -30.43
CA CYS A 523 5.55 -8.55 -29.46
C CYS A 523 4.30 -7.93 -30.12
N GLU A 524 4.46 -7.27 -31.27
CA GLU A 524 3.33 -6.72 -32.05
C GLU A 524 2.34 -7.81 -32.42
N GLY A 525 2.84 -8.95 -32.94
CA GLY A 525 2.00 -10.04 -33.43
C GLY A 525 1.15 -10.73 -32.35
N VAL A 526 1.48 -10.60 -31.07
CA VAL A 526 0.67 -11.16 -29.97
C VAL A 526 -0.33 -10.18 -29.38
N HIS A 527 -0.24 -8.89 -29.71
CA HIS A 527 -1.16 -7.87 -29.21
C HIS A 527 -2.16 -7.44 -30.28
N HIS A 528 -3.44 -7.49 -29.93
CA HIS A 528 -4.56 -7.20 -30.85
C HIS A 528 -4.60 -5.76 -31.37
N ASP A 529 -3.87 -4.84 -30.74
CA ASP A 529 -3.72 -3.45 -31.19
C ASP A 529 -2.56 -3.26 -32.17
N GLY A 530 -1.77 -4.33 -32.43
CA GLY A 530 -0.61 -4.29 -33.32
C GLY A 530 0.54 -3.44 -32.80
N GLN A 531 0.52 -3.05 -31.52
CA GLN A 531 1.52 -2.16 -30.93
C GLN A 531 2.51 -2.94 -30.05
N ALA A 532 3.80 -2.77 -30.34
CA ALA A 532 4.87 -3.35 -29.55
C ALA A 532 4.84 -2.80 -28.13
N ARG A 533 5.11 -3.65 -27.14
CA ARG A 533 5.22 -3.25 -25.72
C ARG A 533 6.67 -3.12 -25.27
N LEU A 534 7.56 -2.90 -26.23
CA LEU A 534 8.98 -2.64 -26.04
C LEU A 534 9.49 -1.71 -27.15
N SER A 535 10.48 -0.91 -26.81
CA SER A 535 11.35 -0.20 -27.74
C SER A 535 12.79 -0.63 -27.50
N LEU A 536 13.62 -0.74 -28.53
CA LEU A 536 15.04 -1.06 -28.41
C LEU A 536 15.91 0.15 -28.02
N THR A 537 15.28 1.26 -27.64
CA THR A 537 15.89 2.30 -26.82
C THR A 537 15.96 1.82 -25.37
N GLY A 538 16.82 2.41 -24.54
CA GLY A 538 16.85 2.09 -23.12
C GLY A 538 18.23 2.26 -22.51
N ILE A 539 18.41 1.64 -21.35
CA ILE A 539 19.64 1.75 -20.56
C ILE A 539 20.66 0.79 -21.14
N LYS A 540 21.83 1.32 -21.49
CA LYS A 540 22.96 0.54 -22.01
C LYS A 540 24.08 0.51 -20.99
N PHE A 541 24.57 -0.69 -20.73
CA PHE A 541 25.69 -0.92 -19.82
C PHE A 541 26.50 -2.10 -20.35
N TYR A 542 27.80 -1.91 -20.55
CA TYR A 542 28.68 -2.90 -21.16
C TYR A 542 28.16 -3.37 -22.54
N ASN A 543 28.02 -4.68 -22.75
CA ASN A 543 27.42 -5.33 -23.91
C ASN A 543 25.92 -5.59 -23.75
N LEU A 544 25.27 -4.99 -22.77
CA LEU A 544 23.89 -5.26 -22.41
C LEU A 544 23.00 -4.05 -22.65
N LEU A 545 21.81 -4.31 -23.16
CA LEU A 545 20.74 -3.34 -23.30
C LEU A 545 19.56 -3.79 -22.43
N ALA A 546 19.15 -2.95 -21.48
CA ALA A 546 17.84 -3.03 -20.86
C ALA A 546 16.87 -2.13 -21.65
N PRO A 547 16.16 -2.66 -22.65
CA PRO A 547 15.26 -1.86 -23.46
C PRO A 547 14.11 -1.25 -22.64
N ASN A 548 13.54 -0.15 -23.15
CA ASN A 548 12.29 0.42 -22.68
C ASN A 548 11.18 -0.61 -22.86
N SER A 549 10.92 -1.38 -21.82
CA SER A 549 9.85 -2.35 -21.71
C SER A 549 9.56 -2.51 -20.23
N CYS A 550 8.30 -2.55 -19.82
CA CYS A 550 7.96 -2.59 -18.39
C CYS A 550 8.70 -3.69 -17.63
N TRP A 551 9.39 -3.27 -16.56
CA TRP A 551 10.17 -4.12 -15.66
C TRP A 551 9.34 -4.84 -14.59
N GLN A 552 8.03 -4.58 -14.52
CA GLN A 552 7.13 -5.13 -13.50
C GLN A 552 7.62 -4.83 -12.07
N CYS A 553 8.07 -3.59 -11.84
CA CYS A 553 8.78 -3.15 -10.63
C CYS A 553 8.11 -3.63 -9.35
N GLU A 554 8.86 -3.99 -8.31
CA GLU A 554 8.29 -4.43 -7.01
C GLU A 554 7.25 -3.41 -6.49
N ASN A 555 7.59 -2.12 -6.57
CA ASN A 555 6.72 -1.00 -6.24
C ASN A 555 6.37 -0.23 -7.52
N PRO A 556 5.21 -0.48 -8.15
CA PRO A 556 4.86 0.13 -9.43
C PRO A 556 4.34 1.55 -9.22
N MET A 557 5.20 2.55 -9.40
CA MET A 557 4.83 3.97 -9.35
C MET A 557 3.70 4.32 -10.32
N CYS A 558 3.66 3.62 -11.46
CA CYS A 558 2.61 3.76 -12.47
C CYS A 558 1.20 3.34 -12.00
N MET A 559 1.09 2.59 -10.90
CA MET A 559 -0.21 2.24 -10.29
C MET A 559 -0.70 3.25 -9.27
N LEU A 560 0.18 4.04 -8.65
CA LEU A 560 -0.17 4.91 -7.53
C LEU A 560 -1.22 5.96 -7.90
N ASP A 561 -1.23 6.37 -9.16
CA ASP A 561 -2.08 7.44 -9.66
C ASP A 561 -2.69 7.01 -11.00
N CYS A 562 -3.33 5.83 -11.01
CA CYS A 562 -4.15 5.38 -12.12
C CYS A 562 -5.62 5.61 -11.83
N PRO A 563 -6.17 6.70 -12.35
CA PRO A 563 -7.56 7.01 -12.27
C PRO A 563 -8.62 5.90 -12.38
N PRO A 564 -8.80 5.25 -13.53
CA PRO A 564 -9.84 4.24 -13.66
C PRO A 564 -9.49 2.92 -12.93
N ASP A 565 -8.42 2.89 -12.13
CA ASP A 565 -7.79 1.66 -11.64
C ASP A 565 -7.55 0.69 -12.83
N ALA A 566 -7.14 1.22 -13.99
CA ALA A 566 -6.96 0.40 -15.18
C ALA A 566 -5.65 -0.38 -15.10
N ILE A 567 -4.58 0.22 -14.57
CA ILE A 567 -3.33 -0.49 -14.35
C ILE A 567 -3.36 -1.20 -12.99
N VAL A 568 -3.33 -2.52 -13.01
CA VAL A 568 -3.49 -3.34 -11.82
C VAL A 568 -2.43 -4.42 -11.78
N ARG A 569 -2.19 -4.95 -10.58
CA ARG A 569 -1.31 -6.09 -10.35
C ARG A 569 -2.15 -7.33 -10.02
N ASP A 570 -1.87 -8.44 -10.70
CA ASP A 570 -2.48 -9.72 -10.33
C ASP A 570 -1.71 -10.40 -9.18
N PRO A 571 -2.27 -11.47 -8.57
CA PRO A 571 -1.61 -12.17 -7.46
C PRO A 571 -0.23 -12.76 -7.80
N ARG A 572 0.07 -13.02 -9.08
CA ARG A 572 1.38 -13.51 -9.55
C ARG A 572 2.40 -12.38 -9.71
N GLY A 573 1.95 -11.12 -9.63
CA GLY A 573 2.79 -9.94 -9.70
C GLY A 573 2.79 -9.20 -11.01
N GLU A 574 2.09 -9.72 -12.00
CA GLU A 574 2.06 -9.13 -13.32
C GLU A 574 1.25 -7.84 -13.24
N VAL A 575 1.90 -6.70 -13.51
CA VAL A 575 1.20 -5.44 -13.72
C VAL A 575 0.72 -5.42 -15.17
N TYR A 576 -0.54 -5.10 -15.39
CA TYR A 576 -1.14 -4.99 -16.72
C TYR A 576 -2.21 -3.89 -16.75
N ILE A 577 -2.59 -3.46 -17.94
CA ILE A 577 -3.60 -2.42 -18.15
C ILE A 577 -4.89 -3.08 -18.65
N LYS A 578 -5.99 -2.91 -17.89
CA LYS A 578 -7.34 -3.33 -18.24
C LYS A 578 -7.92 -2.46 -19.36
N SER A 579 -9.00 -2.94 -19.97
CA SER A 579 -9.71 -2.25 -21.06
C SER A 579 -10.37 -0.93 -20.67
N ASN A 580 -10.56 -0.66 -19.38
CA ASN A 580 -11.14 0.59 -18.86
C ASN A 580 -10.11 1.74 -18.76
N CYS A 581 -8.97 1.64 -19.45
CA CYS A 581 -8.02 2.76 -19.56
C CYS A 581 -8.67 3.93 -20.30
N ILE A 582 -8.52 5.13 -19.74
CA ILE A 582 -9.10 6.37 -20.27
C ILE A 582 -8.07 7.33 -20.86
N GLY A 583 -6.81 6.93 -20.97
CA GLY A 583 -5.83 7.70 -21.75
C GLY A 583 -5.15 8.89 -21.06
N CYS A 584 -5.29 9.06 -19.74
CA CYS A 584 -4.78 10.26 -19.05
C CYS A 584 -3.26 10.48 -19.05
N GLY A 585 -2.46 9.43 -19.31
CA GLY A 585 -1.00 9.49 -19.27
C GLY A 585 -0.38 9.59 -17.86
N ASN A 586 -1.14 9.51 -16.77
CA ASN A 586 -0.54 9.54 -15.42
C ASN A 586 0.42 8.37 -15.20
N CYS A 587 0.08 7.17 -15.66
CA CYS A 587 0.97 6.00 -15.53
C CYS A 587 2.27 6.17 -16.33
N GLU A 588 2.22 6.80 -17.51
CA GLU A 588 3.39 7.17 -18.32
C GLU A 588 4.25 8.18 -17.56
N ARG A 589 3.69 9.32 -17.13
CA ARG A 589 4.42 10.35 -16.36
C ARG A 589 5.01 9.84 -15.04
N ASN A 590 4.33 8.90 -14.39
CA ASN A 590 4.79 8.30 -13.15
C ASN A 590 5.75 7.11 -13.36
N CYS A 591 6.00 6.69 -14.60
CA CYS A 591 6.99 5.67 -14.88
C CYS A 591 8.37 6.34 -15.01
N PRO A 592 9.29 6.15 -14.05
CA PRO A 592 10.61 6.82 -14.09
C PRO A 592 11.53 6.25 -15.18
N TYR A 593 11.08 5.22 -15.91
CA TYR A 593 11.88 4.44 -16.86
C TYR A 593 11.32 4.50 -18.28
N ASP A 594 10.32 5.37 -18.53
CA ASP A 594 9.67 5.52 -19.84
C ASP A 594 9.24 4.18 -20.47
N ASN A 595 8.72 3.29 -19.62
CA ASN A 595 8.36 1.91 -19.98
C ASN A 595 6.86 1.74 -20.31
N ILE A 596 6.10 2.83 -20.34
CA ILE A 596 4.68 2.90 -20.65
C ILE A 596 4.53 3.89 -21.79
N PHE A 597 3.77 3.50 -22.82
CA PHE A 597 3.57 4.30 -24.02
C PHE A 597 2.10 4.68 -24.15
N MET A 598 1.81 5.84 -24.71
CA MET A 598 0.46 6.22 -25.11
C MET A 598 0.24 5.87 -26.59
N VAL A 599 -0.78 5.08 -26.89
CA VAL A 599 -1.12 4.70 -28.27
C VAL A 599 -2.54 5.10 -28.62
N HIS A 600 -2.73 5.52 -29.86
CA HIS A 600 -4.04 5.83 -30.40
C HIS A 600 -4.73 4.54 -30.83
N LYS A 601 -5.94 4.31 -30.31
CA LYS A 601 -6.77 3.17 -30.70
C LYS A 601 -7.77 3.62 -31.75
N GLU A 602 -7.70 3.06 -32.96
CA GLU A 602 -8.74 3.28 -33.96
C GLU A 602 -10.08 2.69 -33.48
N PRO A 603 -11.21 3.41 -33.65
CA PRO A 603 -12.52 2.90 -33.28
C PRO A 603 -12.87 1.66 -34.11
N LYS A 604 -13.35 0.60 -33.45
CA LYS A 604 -13.83 -0.61 -34.14
C LYS A 604 -15.11 -0.27 -34.90
N ARG A 605 -15.02 -0.09 -36.22
CA ARG A 605 -16.18 0.10 -37.10
C ARG A 605 -17.05 -1.16 -37.11
N SER A 606 -18.21 -1.10 -36.45
CA SER A 606 -19.27 -2.09 -36.60
C SER A 606 -19.99 -1.88 -37.94
N ILE A 607 -20.46 -2.96 -38.59
CA ILE A 607 -21.32 -2.89 -39.79
C ILE A 607 -22.52 -1.96 -39.55
N PHE A 608 -23.07 -1.95 -38.33
CA PHE A 608 -24.16 -1.04 -37.95
C PHE A 608 -23.73 0.43 -37.93
N SER A 609 -22.49 0.75 -37.52
CA SER A 609 -21.96 2.13 -37.56
C SER A 609 -21.73 2.61 -39.00
N TRP A 610 -21.31 1.70 -39.88
CA TRP A 610 -21.15 1.99 -41.30
C TRP A 610 -22.49 2.24 -42.00
N VAL A 611 -23.53 1.44 -41.70
CA VAL A 611 -24.90 1.65 -42.21
C VAL A 611 -25.52 2.93 -41.65
N ALA A 612 -25.30 3.24 -40.37
CA ALA A 612 -25.79 4.48 -39.75
C ALA A 612 -25.12 5.74 -40.33
N SER A 613 -23.83 5.66 -40.68
CA SER A 613 -23.08 6.71 -41.38
C SER A 613 -23.65 7.02 -42.77
N LEU A 614 -24.20 6.03 -43.49
CA LEU A 614 -24.85 6.21 -44.79
C LEU A 614 -26.22 6.88 -44.69
N LEU A 615 -26.87 6.84 -43.53
CA LEU A 615 -28.21 7.41 -43.28
C LEU A 615 -28.16 8.81 -42.63
N GLY A 616 -26.99 9.44 -42.54
CA GLY A 616 -26.83 10.80 -42.01
C GLY A 616 -27.06 10.95 -40.50
N LYS A 617 -27.19 9.84 -39.75
CA LYS A 617 -27.26 9.85 -38.29
C LYS A 617 -25.90 9.46 -37.71
N GLY A 618 -25.00 10.45 -37.60
CA GLY A 618 -23.73 10.26 -36.90
C GLY A 618 -23.95 10.06 -35.40
N HIS A 619 -23.46 8.95 -34.85
CA HIS A 619 -23.35 8.78 -33.40
C HIS A 619 -22.10 9.53 -32.89
N LYS A 620 -22.26 10.32 -31.83
CA LYS A 620 -21.20 11.08 -31.13
C LYS A 620 -20.09 10.23 -30.46
N ASN A 621 -20.05 8.91 -30.65
CA ASN A 621 -19.19 8.01 -29.88
C ASN A 621 -17.95 7.49 -30.63
N ASP A 622 -17.69 7.92 -31.86
CA ASP A 622 -16.47 7.57 -32.61
C ASP A 622 -15.34 8.56 -32.31
N VAL A 623 -15.01 8.74 -31.04
CA VAL A 623 -13.85 9.55 -30.63
C VAL A 623 -12.64 8.64 -30.56
N GLU A 624 -11.57 9.00 -31.28
CA GLU A 624 -10.26 8.37 -31.15
C GLU A 624 -9.85 8.33 -29.67
N GLN A 625 -9.58 7.12 -29.16
CA GLN A 625 -9.23 6.95 -27.75
C GLN A 625 -7.75 6.63 -27.63
N THR A 626 -6.99 7.58 -27.11
CA THR A 626 -5.60 7.33 -26.67
C THR A 626 -5.66 6.45 -25.43
N VAL A 627 -4.88 5.38 -25.37
CA VAL A 627 -4.79 4.47 -24.22
C VAL A 627 -3.34 4.21 -23.87
N ALA A 628 -3.09 4.01 -22.58
CA ALA A 628 -1.77 3.60 -22.13
C ALA A 628 -1.54 2.12 -22.44
N VAL A 629 -0.34 1.80 -22.92
CA VAL A 629 0.12 0.45 -23.19
C VAL A 629 1.46 0.22 -22.52
N LYS A 630 1.65 -1.02 -22.06
CA LYS A 630 2.92 -1.47 -21.48
C LYS A 630 3.09 -2.95 -21.71
N CYS A 631 4.28 -3.48 -21.43
CA CYS A 631 4.51 -4.92 -21.45
C CYS A 631 3.70 -5.57 -20.32
N ASP A 632 2.88 -6.56 -20.66
CA ASP A 632 2.10 -7.37 -19.74
C ASP A 632 2.67 -8.79 -19.62
N LEU A 633 3.93 -8.99 -20.01
CA LEU A 633 4.61 -10.29 -20.10
C LEU A 633 3.88 -11.31 -20.97
N CYS A 634 3.09 -10.85 -21.95
CA CYS A 634 2.25 -11.69 -22.78
C CYS A 634 1.28 -12.54 -21.95
N ARG A 635 0.71 -11.92 -20.91
CA ARG A 635 -0.29 -12.50 -20.02
C ARG A 635 -1.38 -13.26 -20.81
N GLY A 636 -1.60 -14.51 -20.42
CA GLY A 636 -2.56 -15.41 -21.09
C GLY A 636 -2.00 -16.23 -22.24
N ILE A 637 -0.72 -16.08 -22.60
CA ILE A 637 -0.04 -16.88 -23.62
C ILE A 637 0.84 -17.95 -22.94
N SER A 638 0.57 -19.22 -23.22
CA SER A 638 1.24 -20.37 -22.58
C SER A 638 2.76 -20.43 -22.80
N GLY A 639 3.28 -19.79 -23.85
CA GLY A 639 4.72 -19.73 -24.13
C GLY A 639 5.49 -18.65 -23.36
N GLY A 640 4.85 -17.79 -22.57
CA GLY A 640 5.50 -16.67 -21.85
C GLY A 640 5.71 -15.40 -22.70
N PRO A 641 6.79 -14.61 -22.50
CA PRO A 641 7.07 -13.40 -23.27
C PRO A 641 7.50 -13.66 -24.73
N ALA A 642 6.77 -13.11 -25.70
CA ALA A 642 7.04 -13.28 -27.12
C ALA A 642 8.39 -12.70 -27.56
N CYS A 643 8.79 -11.55 -26.99
CA CYS A 643 10.09 -10.91 -27.27
C CYS A 643 11.30 -11.84 -27.01
N VAL A 644 11.20 -12.74 -26.04
CA VAL A 644 12.23 -13.75 -25.71
C VAL A 644 12.14 -14.93 -26.68
N ARG A 645 10.94 -15.51 -26.86
CA ARG A 645 10.74 -16.67 -27.74
C ARG A 645 11.07 -16.40 -29.21
N SER A 646 10.83 -15.18 -29.68
CA SER A 646 11.08 -14.78 -31.06
C SER A 646 12.56 -14.45 -31.33
N CYS A 647 13.42 -14.45 -30.31
CA CYS A 647 14.85 -14.17 -30.47
C CYS A 647 15.58 -15.42 -31.03
N PRO A 648 16.07 -15.39 -32.29
CA PRO A 648 16.66 -16.58 -32.92
C PRO A 648 18.03 -16.95 -32.34
N THR A 649 18.72 -16.00 -31.70
CA THR A 649 20.06 -16.18 -31.14
C THR A 649 20.06 -16.37 -29.62
N GLY A 650 18.89 -16.31 -28.98
CA GLY A 650 18.77 -16.33 -27.52
C GLY A 650 19.36 -15.09 -26.82
N ALA A 651 19.55 -13.99 -27.55
CA ALA A 651 20.08 -12.74 -26.99
C ALA A 651 19.15 -12.04 -26.01
N ALA A 652 17.83 -12.20 -26.15
CA ALA A 652 16.83 -11.55 -25.31
C ALA A 652 16.38 -12.48 -24.18
N ILE A 653 16.51 -12.03 -22.93
CA ILE A 653 16.16 -12.79 -21.72
C ILE A 653 15.38 -11.91 -20.74
N ARG A 654 14.50 -12.50 -19.93
CA ARG A 654 13.84 -11.83 -18.79
C ARG A 654 14.48 -12.33 -17.51
N LEU A 655 14.91 -11.41 -16.65
CA LEU A 655 15.58 -11.74 -15.39
C LEU A 655 14.73 -11.32 -14.19
N THR A 656 14.77 -12.13 -13.14
CA THR A 656 14.27 -11.79 -11.80
C THR A 656 15.38 -11.17 -10.94
N PRO A 657 15.03 -10.52 -9.81
CA PRO A 657 16.00 -9.99 -8.85
C PRO A 657 17.05 -11.01 -8.40
N GLU A 658 16.64 -12.26 -8.24
CA GLU A 658 17.48 -13.38 -7.80
C GLU A 658 18.45 -13.84 -8.90
N GLU A 659 18.08 -13.67 -10.17
CA GLU A 659 18.86 -14.13 -11.34
C GLU A 659 19.89 -13.08 -11.81
N TYR A 660 19.69 -11.79 -11.50
CA TYR A 660 20.54 -10.72 -11.99
C TYR A 660 22.03 -11.00 -11.77
N ARG A 661 22.41 -11.37 -10.55
CA ARG A 661 23.83 -11.50 -10.22
C ARG A 661 24.50 -12.62 -11.03
N SER A 662 23.99 -13.85 -10.93
CA SER A 662 24.62 -15.01 -11.58
C SER A 662 24.59 -14.90 -13.10
N THR A 663 23.46 -14.46 -13.68
CA THR A 663 23.28 -14.46 -15.13
C THR A 663 23.99 -13.30 -15.81
N LEU A 664 24.02 -12.11 -15.19
CA LEU A 664 24.70 -10.96 -15.78
C LEU A 664 26.21 -11.05 -15.63
N GLU A 665 26.71 -11.62 -14.52
CA GLU A 665 28.14 -11.93 -14.39
C GLU A 665 28.58 -12.89 -15.51
N GLU A 666 27.82 -13.95 -15.80
CA GLU A 666 28.13 -14.86 -16.91
C GLU A 666 28.11 -14.13 -18.26
N LEU A 667 27.09 -13.32 -18.55
CA LEU A 667 26.97 -12.63 -19.84
C LEU A 667 28.06 -11.58 -20.10
N VAL A 668 28.60 -10.94 -19.06
CA VAL A 668 29.66 -9.95 -19.19
C VAL A 668 31.05 -10.59 -19.10
N ILE A 669 31.27 -11.54 -18.20
CA ILE A 669 32.58 -12.20 -18.00
C ILE A 669 32.94 -13.09 -19.18
N THR A 670 32.00 -13.88 -19.71
CA THR A 670 32.29 -14.85 -20.77
C THR A 670 32.85 -14.18 -22.03
N HIS A 671 32.62 -12.87 -22.23
CA HIS A 671 32.97 -12.16 -23.46
C HIS A 671 33.85 -10.92 -23.21
N GLY A 672 34.27 -10.68 -21.96
CA GLY A 672 35.21 -9.61 -21.57
C GLY A 672 36.69 -9.93 -21.80
N GLU A 673 37.04 -11.15 -22.21
CA GLU A 673 38.37 -11.50 -22.73
C GLU A 673 38.41 -11.31 -24.25
N ARG A 674 38.44 -10.06 -24.72
CA ARG A 674 38.97 -9.71 -26.05
C ARG A 674 39.36 -8.25 -26.19
#